data_AF-A2G1T7-F1
#
_entry.id   AF-A2G1T7-F1
#
_cell.length_a   1.000
_cell.length_b   1.000
_cell.length_c   1.000
_cell.angle_alpha   90.00
_cell.angle_beta   90.00
_cell.angle_gamma   90.00
#
_symmetry.space_group_name_H-M   'P 1'
#
loop_
_entity.id
_entity.type
_entity.pdbx_description
1 polymer ?
#
loop_
_entity_poly.entity_id
_entity_poly.type
_entity_poly.pdbx_seq_one_letter_code
_entity_poly.pdbx_strand_id
1 'polypeptide(L)'
;MNMLFLAVIYKDIDPSCYSADGKNLTSVNDTSSYLRISAKCEIVEYSCFYGLKSLISFTFEEKPNLTLIGPNGFGFCDHLTKIDLSFCHKLKIISAYAFYFCDAVEEILLPEGLLEIHGIAFGFIDKVKCITIPASVKIIQDSAFSEFTSLQSITFAEGSELTYLDNIFSGSFLITSFEIPENVAKVNGNVFFGTAVKNISIHHKNKYLILVDDTIYSSNKSILFCSFKYSSGEYEIPNDVITLGERCFYGLTLNNIIIPENVKRIEEYAFALCYDLNSVTIKGILEYIGDKIFYDCFNMETIYFPFSTMIVNAELFCPLHSSNLRMIFTNKTLFSNDAIGKETKVSISYLDESDLFIFKNSLIMNSIQTLVYEFWGYNYTTITIPNSVTTIKERAFESSSLNNIHVEKDSSLSVIENLAFNNCSNLESFDLTNLPLSSIGFSAFKGCSKLTHIRFWLSKLILMDNAFENCISLKSVSNIFNIPERCFAGCINLREISFCENTEIIGIRAFENCYSLETITIPASVQIISEYSFLNCRKLKSITFSSINSLSFIAVNSISVCDSLTNISNFESDKYKSIDNTLYRKNESGEYLIYHLSNSINDMLTVNCDTICSYSFNHSNNIQKIKIVSVYLIEEFSFNNCINLKYINFPLSVQTVQPIAFNECRSIKCPLIIENQSSTYIKMLVDSGIPQSIITSCKNSRSPNIDKLLLDNFRKARRH
;
A
#
# COMPACT_ATOMS: atom_id res chain seq x y z
N MET A 1 49.89 71.67 23.47
CA MET A 1 50.13 71.47 22.02
C MET A 1 48.79 71.10 21.42
N ASN A 2 48.19 72.05 20.69
CA ASN A 2 46.83 71.98 20.14
C ASN A 2 46.67 70.77 19.20
N MET A 3 45.78 69.83 19.51
CA MET A 3 45.26 68.91 18.49
C MET A 3 44.29 69.71 17.61
N LEU A 4 44.70 69.99 16.38
CA LEU A 4 43.76 70.26 15.31
C LEU A 4 42.89 69.01 15.13
N PHE A 5 41.60 69.11 15.45
CA PHE A 5 40.61 68.21 14.86
C PHE A 5 40.53 68.53 13.37
N LEU A 6 41.19 67.72 12.54
CA LEU A 6 40.94 67.69 11.10
C LEU A 6 39.51 67.15 10.92
N ALA A 7 38.58 68.04 10.56
CA ALA A 7 37.23 67.62 10.16
C ALA A 7 37.35 66.72 8.92
N VAL A 8 36.87 65.48 9.01
CA VAL A 8 36.76 64.58 7.87
C VAL A 8 35.74 65.16 6.89
N ILE A 9 36.18 65.41 5.65
CA ILE A 9 35.31 65.94 4.59
C ILE A 9 34.83 64.76 3.74
N TYR A 10 33.52 64.51 3.77
CA TYR A 10 32.89 63.49 2.91
C TYR A 10 32.55 64.09 1.55
N LYS A 11 32.82 63.34 0.48
CA LYS A 11 32.44 63.70 -0.89
C LYS A 11 31.05 63.19 -1.21
N ASP A 12 30.19 64.05 -1.77
CA ASP A 12 28.88 63.62 -2.27
C ASP A 12 29.03 62.65 -3.43
N ILE A 13 28.26 61.56 -3.40
CA ILE A 13 28.17 60.62 -4.51
C ILE A 13 27.54 61.32 -5.72
N ASP A 14 28.12 61.11 -6.89
CA ASP A 14 27.67 61.73 -8.14
C ASP A 14 26.18 61.40 -8.43
N PRO A 15 25.33 62.38 -8.78
CA PRO A 15 23.92 62.15 -9.10
C PRO A 15 23.67 61.08 -10.17
N SER A 16 24.62 60.82 -11.08
CA SER A 16 24.53 59.75 -12.09
C SER A 16 24.59 58.33 -11.53
N CYS A 17 25.03 58.18 -10.27
CA CYS A 17 25.01 56.92 -9.53
C CYS A 17 23.60 56.55 -9.04
N TYR A 18 22.65 57.48 -9.11
CA TYR A 18 21.27 57.29 -8.69
C TYR A 18 20.34 57.14 -9.89
N SER A 19 19.22 56.47 -9.64
CA SER A 19 18.01 56.52 -10.49
C SER A 19 17.54 57.95 -10.73
N ALA A 20 16.74 58.15 -11.78
CA ALA A 20 16.32 59.48 -12.23
C ALA A 20 15.54 60.30 -11.18
N ASP A 21 14.85 59.65 -10.24
CA ASP A 21 14.15 60.29 -9.13
C ASP A 21 15.04 60.48 -7.88
N GLY A 22 16.26 59.96 -7.90
CA GLY A 22 17.24 60.01 -6.82
C GLY A 22 16.98 59.03 -5.68
N LYS A 23 15.99 58.13 -5.80
CA LYS A 23 15.56 57.25 -4.71
C LYS A 23 16.39 55.98 -4.59
N ASN A 24 16.84 55.44 -5.71
CA ASN A 24 17.69 54.25 -5.71
C ASN A 24 19.13 54.64 -6.06
N LEU A 25 20.08 54.26 -5.21
CA LEU A 25 21.49 54.24 -5.55
C LEU A 25 21.77 52.93 -6.28
N THR A 26 22.22 53.00 -7.54
CA THR A 26 22.32 51.84 -8.43
C THR A 26 23.76 51.35 -8.61
N SER A 27 24.75 52.23 -8.49
CA SER A 27 26.18 51.89 -8.56
C SER A 27 27.04 53.01 -7.99
N VAL A 28 28.24 52.72 -7.49
CA VAL A 28 29.20 53.73 -7.04
C VAL A 28 30.56 53.48 -7.67
N ASN A 29 30.95 54.35 -8.59
CA ASN A 29 32.25 54.28 -9.28
C ASN A 29 33.32 55.20 -8.66
N ASP A 30 32.97 55.94 -7.61
CA ASP A 30 33.86 56.90 -6.95
C ASP A 30 34.81 56.19 -5.98
N THR A 31 36.12 56.39 -6.16
CA THR A 31 37.17 55.77 -5.33
C THR A 31 37.61 56.63 -4.15
N SER A 32 36.85 57.67 -3.80
CA SER A 32 37.14 58.49 -2.60
C SER A 32 36.93 57.67 -1.32
N SER A 33 37.79 57.89 -0.32
CA SER A 33 37.74 57.12 0.93
C SER A 33 36.59 57.50 1.87
N TYR A 34 35.97 58.66 1.67
CA TYR A 34 34.90 59.19 2.51
C TYR A 34 33.75 59.64 1.62
N LEU A 35 32.67 58.85 1.55
CA LEU A 35 31.53 59.10 0.66
C LEU A 35 30.26 59.47 1.44
N ARG A 36 29.49 60.43 0.93
CA ARG A 36 28.19 60.86 1.48
C ARG A 36 27.04 60.47 0.54
N ILE A 37 26.11 59.69 1.05
CA ILE A 37 24.89 59.25 0.37
C ILE A 37 23.80 60.32 0.53
N SER A 38 23.05 60.60 -0.54
CA SER A 38 21.99 61.62 -0.50
C SER A 38 20.83 61.22 0.42
N ALA A 39 20.24 62.20 1.11
CA ALA A 39 19.06 62.01 1.95
C ALA A 39 17.82 61.59 1.15
N LYS A 40 17.81 61.80 -0.18
CA LYS A 40 16.75 61.31 -1.07
C LYS A 40 16.81 59.80 -1.32
N CYS A 41 17.98 59.18 -1.08
CA CYS A 41 18.16 57.76 -1.27
C CYS A 41 17.26 56.98 -0.29
N GLU A 42 16.40 56.15 -0.85
CA GLU A 42 15.52 55.21 -0.16
C GLU A 42 16.07 53.77 -0.24
N ILE A 43 16.83 53.42 -1.28
CA ILE A 43 17.34 52.07 -1.52
C ILE A 43 18.81 52.12 -1.99
N VAL A 44 19.68 51.37 -1.32
CA VAL A 44 20.96 50.93 -1.90
C VAL A 44 20.71 49.62 -2.62
N GLU A 45 20.85 49.58 -3.94
CA GLU A 45 20.58 48.37 -4.74
C GLU A 45 21.70 47.32 -4.62
N TYR A 46 21.59 46.26 -5.42
CA TYR A 46 22.52 45.14 -5.43
C TYR A 46 23.95 45.60 -5.76
N SER A 47 24.91 45.24 -4.90
CA SER A 47 26.35 45.43 -5.13
C SER A 47 26.83 46.86 -5.40
N CYS A 48 26.12 47.91 -4.94
CA CYS A 48 26.46 49.29 -5.29
C CYS A 48 27.89 49.73 -4.91
N PHE A 49 28.36 49.33 -3.72
CA PHE A 49 29.72 49.58 -3.23
C PHE A 49 30.58 48.31 -3.22
N TYR A 50 30.14 47.24 -3.88
CA TYR A 50 30.79 45.94 -3.78
C TYR A 50 32.25 46.00 -4.21
N GLY A 51 33.16 45.52 -3.34
CA GLY A 51 34.58 45.49 -3.60
C GLY A 51 35.23 46.88 -3.61
N LEU A 52 34.57 47.94 -3.10
CA LEU A 52 35.13 49.29 -3.08
C LEU A 52 36.19 49.44 -1.98
N LYS A 53 37.36 48.84 -2.22
CA LYS A 53 38.47 48.79 -1.25
C LYS A 53 39.00 50.16 -0.83
N SER A 54 38.70 51.23 -1.56
CA SER A 54 39.10 52.59 -1.18
C SER A 54 38.26 53.18 -0.05
N LEU A 55 37.04 52.66 0.17
CA LEU A 55 36.08 53.19 1.12
C LEU A 55 36.54 52.90 2.56
N ILE A 56 36.82 53.97 3.31
CA ILE A 56 37.18 53.91 4.73
C ILE A 56 35.96 54.21 5.60
N SER A 57 35.10 55.13 5.18
CA SER A 57 33.86 55.49 5.88
C SER A 57 32.82 56.03 4.90
N PHE A 58 31.55 55.84 5.23
CA PHE A 58 30.43 56.49 4.54
C PHE A 58 29.54 57.23 5.54
N THR A 59 28.77 58.19 5.04
CA THR A 59 27.77 58.93 5.82
C THR A 59 26.57 59.28 4.97
N PHE A 60 25.56 59.94 5.56
CA PHE A 60 24.36 60.40 4.87
C PHE A 60 24.20 61.92 5.01
N GLU A 61 23.52 62.55 4.05
CA GLU A 61 22.96 63.88 4.28
C GLU A 61 21.93 63.84 5.44
N GLU A 62 21.68 65.00 6.07
CA GLU A 62 20.76 65.08 7.21
C GLU A 62 19.37 64.52 6.89
N LYS A 63 18.82 63.72 7.82
CA LYS A 63 17.50 63.06 7.71
C LYS A 63 17.41 62.09 6.52
N PRO A 64 18.24 61.04 6.47
CA PRO A 64 18.21 60.05 5.40
C PRO A 64 16.84 59.36 5.28
N ASN A 65 16.39 59.14 4.04
CA ASN A 65 15.16 58.40 3.74
C ASN A 65 15.38 56.90 3.49
N LEU A 66 16.58 56.38 3.78
CA LEU A 66 16.96 55.00 3.50
C LEU A 66 15.99 54.02 4.16
N THR A 67 15.50 53.05 3.39
CA THR A 67 14.55 52.00 3.79
C THR A 67 15.13 50.59 3.60
N LEU A 68 16.08 50.41 2.67
CA LEU A 68 16.67 49.11 2.32
C LEU A 68 18.15 49.25 1.96
N ILE A 69 18.98 48.37 2.52
CA ILE A 69 20.31 48.06 1.97
C ILE A 69 20.22 46.70 1.28
N GLY A 70 20.35 46.71 -0.04
CA GLY A 70 20.20 45.53 -0.88
C GLY A 70 21.34 44.52 -0.75
N PRO A 71 21.18 43.33 -1.35
CA PRO A 71 22.17 42.26 -1.20
C PRO A 71 23.53 42.69 -1.73
N ASN A 72 24.61 42.30 -1.04
CA ASN A 72 25.98 42.67 -1.38
C ASN A 72 26.26 44.19 -1.44
N GLY A 73 25.37 45.05 -0.91
CA GLY A 73 25.44 46.50 -1.08
C GLY A 73 26.81 47.14 -0.78
N PHE A 74 27.48 46.67 0.26
CA PHE A 74 28.84 47.06 0.70
C PHE A 74 29.76 45.85 0.86
N GLY A 75 29.44 44.70 0.26
CA GLY A 75 30.27 43.49 0.39
C GLY A 75 31.71 43.73 -0.10
N PHE A 76 32.70 43.13 0.55
CA PHE A 76 34.14 43.25 0.24
C PHE A 76 34.67 44.69 0.29
N CYS A 77 34.10 45.54 1.16
CA CYS A 77 34.67 46.85 1.50
C CYS A 77 35.73 46.70 2.60
N ASP A 78 36.83 46.01 2.29
CA ASP A 78 37.82 45.53 3.27
C ASP A 78 38.47 46.61 4.16
N HIS A 79 38.43 47.89 3.77
CA HIS A 79 38.99 49.02 4.55
C HIS A 79 37.94 49.83 5.30
N LEU A 80 36.64 49.48 5.19
CA LEU A 80 35.57 50.15 5.91
C LEU A 80 35.76 49.95 7.42
N THR A 81 35.88 51.03 8.18
CA THR A 81 36.22 50.95 9.61
C THR A 81 35.02 51.02 10.54
N LYS A 82 33.90 51.57 10.07
CA LYS A 82 32.67 51.76 10.86
C LYS A 82 31.44 51.65 9.97
N ILE A 83 30.42 50.94 10.46
CA ILE A 83 29.09 50.90 9.87
C ILE A 83 28.15 51.69 10.80
N ASP A 84 27.96 52.98 10.50
CA ASP A 84 27.07 53.85 11.28
C ASP A 84 25.74 54.05 10.55
N LEU A 85 24.74 53.28 10.95
CA LEU A 85 23.39 53.38 10.43
C LEU A 85 22.44 54.03 11.46
N SER A 86 22.94 54.51 12.60
CA SER A 86 22.13 55.00 13.73
C SER A 86 21.15 56.12 13.38
N PHE A 87 21.49 56.94 12.38
CA PHE A 87 20.65 58.05 11.88
C PHE A 87 19.58 57.62 10.85
N CYS A 88 19.61 56.36 10.40
CA CYS A 88 18.71 55.85 9.36
C CYS A 88 17.40 55.30 9.94
N HIS A 89 16.61 56.13 10.64
CA HIS A 89 15.37 55.71 11.34
C HIS A 89 14.26 55.12 10.44
N LYS A 90 14.37 55.29 9.13
CA LYS A 90 13.46 54.69 8.15
C LYS A 90 13.95 53.35 7.61
N LEU A 91 15.19 52.94 7.90
CA LEU A 91 15.78 51.71 7.42
C LEU A 91 15.00 50.54 8.01
N LYS A 92 14.47 49.67 7.16
CA LYS A 92 13.67 48.51 7.55
C LYS A 92 14.40 47.21 7.37
N ILE A 93 15.22 47.09 6.32
CA ILE A 93 15.83 45.81 5.91
C ILE A 93 17.31 46.01 5.59
N ILE A 94 18.14 45.13 6.15
CA ILE A 94 19.52 44.90 5.70
C ILE A 94 19.54 43.50 5.07
N SER A 95 19.70 43.46 3.74
CA SER A 95 19.63 42.22 2.97
C SER A 95 20.88 41.34 3.11
N ALA A 96 20.77 40.11 2.62
CA ALA A 96 21.82 39.11 2.69
C ALA A 96 23.13 39.63 2.10
N TYR A 97 24.24 39.35 2.79
CA TYR A 97 25.59 39.78 2.37
C TYR A 97 25.83 41.30 2.28
N ALA A 98 24.94 42.15 2.80
CA ALA A 98 25.03 43.61 2.68
C ALA A 98 26.41 44.18 3.08
N PHE A 99 27.03 43.66 4.14
CA PHE A 99 28.35 44.05 4.64
C PHE A 99 29.28 42.83 4.82
N TYR A 100 29.20 41.88 3.88
CA TYR A 100 30.02 40.66 3.87
C TYR A 100 31.51 41.00 3.64
N PHE A 101 32.45 40.35 4.34
CA PHE A 101 33.90 40.62 4.24
C PHE A 101 34.25 42.10 4.40
N CYS A 102 33.82 42.70 5.50
CA CYS A 102 34.20 44.06 5.89
C CYS A 102 35.13 44.02 7.10
N ASP A 103 36.26 43.32 6.94
CA ASP A 103 37.15 42.85 8.03
C ASP A 103 37.74 43.98 8.90
N ALA A 104 37.85 45.19 8.35
CA ALA A 104 38.35 46.36 9.08
C ALA A 104 37.32 47.03 9.99
N VAL A 105 36.04 46.64 9.95
CA VAL A 105 34.96 47.26 10.73
C VAL A 105 35.16 47.00 12.22
N GLU A 106 35.29 48.08 12.99
CA GLU A 106 35.50 48.05 14.45
C GLU A 106 34.22 48.33 15.24
N GLU A 107 33.22 48.96 14.61
CA GLU A 107 31.97 49.36 15.24
C GLU A 107 30.79 49.27 14.25
N ILE A 108 29.67 48.71 14.71
CA ILE A 108 28.40 48.64 13.99
C ILE A 108 27.32 49.28 14.85
N LEU A 109 26.67 50.32 14.33
CA LEU A 109 25.55 51.02 14.99
C LEU A 109 24.29 50.85 14.15
N LEU A 110 23.34 50.04 14.64
CA LEU A 110 22.07 49.78 13.97
C LEU A 110 21.02 50.84 14.36
N PRO A 111 20.11 51.26 13.44
CA PRO A 111 19.09 52.26 13.74
C PRO A 111 17.90 51.69 14.49
N GLU A 112 17.31 52.53 15.34
CA GLU A 112 15.92 52.37 15.76
C GLU A 112 14.98 52.32 14.56
N GLY A 113 14.03 51.38 14.56
CA GLY A 113 13.07 51.19 13.48
C GLY A 113 13.46 50.13 12.44
N LEU A 114 14.67 49.55 12.54
CA LEU A 114 15.10 48.37 11.77
C LEU A 114 14.23 47.17 12.09
N LEU A 115 13.76 46.44 11.07
CA LEU A 115 12.84 45.31 11.22
C LEU A 115 13.49 43.96 10.92
N GLU A 116 14.35 43.91 9.89
CA GLU A 116 14.89 42.64 9.38
C GLU A 116 16.40 42.71 9.09
N ILE A 117 17.11 41.67 9.50
CA ILE A 117 18.51 41.41 9.15
C ILE A 117 18.56 40.04 8.48
N HIS A 118 18.92 39.99 7.21
CA HIS A 118 18.91 38.76 6.41
C HIS A 118 20.22 37.97 6.56
N GLY A 119 20.23 36.74 6.05
CA GLY A 119 21.30 35.78 6.28
C GLY A 119 22.67 36.30 5.80
N ILE A 120 23.69 36.16 6.64
CA ILE A 120 25.07 36.60 6.36
C ILE A 120 25.14 38.09 5.98
N ALA A 121 24.17 38.92 6.41
CA ALA A 121 24.20 40.38 6.19
C ALA A 121 25.50 41.00 6.70
N PHE A 122 25.99 40.52 7.84
CA PHE A 122 27.30 40.80 8.37
C PHE A 122 28.03 39.46 8.49
N GLY A 123 28.86 39.11 7.52
CA GLY A 123 29.67 37.89 7.57
C GLY A 123 31.14 38.24 7.51
N PHE A 124 31.99 37.50 8.23
CA PHE A 124 33.44 37.71 8.26
C PHE A 124 33.79 39.14 8.68
N ILE A 125 33.45 39.52 9.91
CA ILE A 125 33.85 40.79 10.51
C ILE A 125 34.64 40.49 11.79
N ASP A 126 35.94 40.75 11.73
CA ASP A 126 36.89 40.19 12.72
C ASP A 126 37.22 41.11 13.89
N LYS A 127 36.83 42.39 13.87
CA LYS A 127 37.22 43.33 14.94
C LYS A 127 36.09 43.75 15.88
N VAL A 128 34.84 43.56 15.49
CA VAL A 128 33.68 43.92 16.31
C VAL A 128 33.58 42.98 17.52
N LYS A 129 33.57 43.56 18.72
CA LYS A 129 33.52 42.80 19.99
C LYS A 129 32.12 42.66 20.57
N CYS A 130 31.26 43.64 20.33
CA CYS A 130 29.90 43.64 20.82
C CYS A 130 28.95 44.27 19.81
N ILE A 131 27.71 43.79 19.78
CA ILE A 131 26.64 44.31 18.94
C ILE A 131 25.38 44.42 19.79
N THR A 132 24.65 45.52 19.65
CA THR A 132 23.32 45.68 20.24
C THR A 132 22.28 45.70 19.13
N ILE A 133 21.32 44.79 19.22
CA ILE A 133 20.18 44.68 18.31
C ILE A 133 19.06 45.61 18.78
N PRO A 134 18.56 46.54 17.93
CA PRO A 134 17.45 47.42 18.26
C PRO A 134 16.17 46.66 18.61
N ALA A 135 15.34 47.23 19.48
CA ALA A 135 14.13 46.56 19.98
C ALA A 135 13.12 46.26 18.85
N SER A 136 13.11 47.09 17.80
CA SER A 136 12.19 46.95 16.66
C SER A 136 12.49 45.76 15.74
N VAL A 137 13.64 45.09 15.88
CA VAL A 137 14.02 43.98 15.00
C VAL A 137 13.14 42.77 15.28
N LYS A 138 12.46 42.30 14.24
CA LYS A 138 11.50 41.18 14.28
C LYS A 138 12.06 39.89 13.71
N ILE A 139 12.98 39.99 12.75
CA ILE A 139 13.56 38.86 12.03
C ILE A 139 15.07 39.04 11.95
N ILE A 140 15.79 38.03 12.42
CA ILE A 140 17.20 37.84 12.14
C ILE A 140 17.32 36.45 11.54
N GLN A 141 17.72 36.36 10.28
CA GLN A 141 17.87 35.07 9.60
C GLN A 141 19.13 34.34 10.07
N ASP A 142 19.16 33.04 9.82
CA ASP A 142 20.31 32.18 10.11
C ASP A 142 21.63 32.80 9.64
N SER A 143 22.65 32.70 10.49
CA SER A 143 24.01 33.15 10.21
C SER A 143 24.14 34.66 9.85
N ALA A 144 23.19 35.52 10.26
CA ALA A 144 23.24 36.97 9.99
C ALA A 144 24.54 37.68 10.44
N PHE A 145 25.18 37.17 11.50
CA PHE A 145 26.45 37.62 12.08
C PHE A 145 27.51 36.50 12.04
N SER A 146 27.61 35.79 10.92
CA SER A 146 28.49 34.62 10.76
C SER A 146 29.98 34.98 10.80
N GLU A 147 30.79 34.10 11.38
CA GLU A 147 32.27 34.19 11.35
C GLU A 147 32.80 35.50 11.95
N PHE A 148 32.16 36.03 12.99
CA PHE A 148 32.75 37.13 13.77
C PHE A 148 33.72 36.56 14.79
N THR A 149 35.01 36.50 14.43
CA THR A 149 36.02 35.82 15.26
C THR A 149 36.35 36.56 16.57
N SER A 150 36.14 37.88 16.64
CA SER A 150 36.35 38.68 17.87
C SER A 150 35.08 38.97 18.68
N LEU A 151 33.90 38.52 18.24
CA LEU A 151 32.63 38.85 18.88
C LEU A 151 32.47 38.13 20.22
N GLN A 152 32.34 38.92 21.28
CA GLN A 152 32.26 38.44 22.67
C GLN A 152 30.83 38.46 23.20
N SER A 153 29.98 39.37 22.70
CA SER A 153 28.58 39.45 23.10
C SER A 153 27.67 40.03 22.01
N ILE A 154 26.45 39.51 21.95
CA ILE A 154 25.32 40.14 21.25
C ILE A 154 24.24 40.39 22.31
N THR A 155 23.73 41.63 22.36
CA THR A 155 22.64 42.00 23.28
C THR A 155 21.44 42.55 22.50
N PHE A 156 20.27 42.47 23.11
CA PHE A 156 19.04 43.05 22.58
C PHE A 156 18.63 44.24 23.43
N ALA A 157 18.16 45.32 22.78
CA ALA A 157 17.57 46.45 23.50
C ALA A 157 16.26 46.02 24.20
N GLU A 158 15.95 46.68 25.33
CA GLU A 158 14.77 46.35 26.14
C GLU A 158 13.49 46.45 25.32
N GLY A 159 12.63 45.42 25.45
CA GLY A 159 11.39 45.34 24.68
C GLY A 159 11.57 44.77 23.28
N SER A 160 12.56 43.90 23.08
CA SER A 160 12.82 43.24 21.79
C SER A 160 11.57 42.59 21.19
N GLU A 161 11.29 42.89 19.92
CA GLU A 161 10.18 42.33 19.15
C GLU A 161 10.53 41.01 18.44
N LEU A 162 11.72 40.45 18.66
CA LEU A 162 12.17 39.20 18.05
C LEU A 162 11.33 38.03 18.56
N THR A 163 10.68 37.29 17.66
CA THR A 163 9.79 36.16 18.03
C THR A 163 10.41 34.78 17.81
N TYR A 164 11.47 34.69 17.03
CA TYR A 164 12.13 33.43 16.66
C TYR A 164 13.64 33.62 16.63
N LEU A 165 14.38 32.61 17.11
CA LEU A 165 15.84 32.66 17.22
C LEU A 165 16.49 31.49 16.47
N ASP A 166 17.19 31.80 15.38
CA ASP A 166 18.09 30.90 14.63
C ASP A 166 19.54 30.99 15.13
N ASN A 167 20.46 30.23 14.52
CA ASN A 167 21.89 30.33 14.76
C ASN A 167 22.48 31.60 14.11
N ILE A 168 22.19 32.76 14.70
CA ILE A 168 22.52 34.06 14.09
C ILE A 168 24.01 34.42 14.13
N PHE A 169 24.84 33.72 14.92
CA PHE A 169 26.27 34.01 15.12
C PHE A 169 27.16 32.76 14.97
N SER A 170 26.81 31.89 14.02
CA SER A 170 27.62 30.71 13.68
C SER A 170 29.08 31.08 13.41
N GLY A 171 30.03 30.30 13.92
CA GLY A 171 31.47 30.57 13.79
C GLY A 171 32.03 31.64 14.75
N SER A 172 31.19 32.28 15.58
CA SER A 172 31.67 33.20 16.63
C SER A 172 32.07 32.46 17.91
N PHE A 173 33.31 31.97 17.94
CA PHE A 173 33.81 31.09 19.01
C PHE A 173 34.12 31.78 20.35
N LEU A 174 34.01 33.10 20.46
CA LEU A 174 34.30 33.83 21.71
C LEU A 174 33.04 34.14 22.55
N ILE A 175 31.84 33.94 22.01
CA ILE A 175 30.60 34.10 22.76
C ILE A 175 30.44 32.87 23.68
N THR A 176 30.43 33.12 25.00
CA THR A 176 30.34 32.05 26.02
C THR A 176 29.02 32.04 26.80
N SER A 177 28.28 33.15 26.74
CA SER A 177 26.96 33.29 27.35
C SER A 177 25.98 34.01 26.44
N PHE A 178 24.70 33.64 26.51
CA PHE A 178 23.65 34.27 25.72
C PHE A 178 22.33 34.35 26.50
N GLU A 179 21.66 35.51 26.46
CA GLU A 179 20.33 35.70 27.03
C GLU A 179 19.29 35.76 25.91
N ILE A 180 18.27 34.90 25.98
CA ILE A 180 17.16 34.88 25.02
C ILE A 180 16.18 36.02 25.35
N PRO A 181 15.84 36.91 24.40
CA PRO A 181 15.04 38.11 24.66
C PRO A 181 13.56 37.84 24.96
N GLU A 182 12.84 38.91 25.33
CA GLU A 182 11.50 38.88 25.93
C GLU A 182 10.44 38.15 25.11
N ASN A 183 10.42 38.35 23.79
CA ASN A 183 9.32 37.91 22.94
C ASN A 183 9.64 36.68 22.09
N VAL A 184 10.83 36.09 22.26
CA VAL A 184 11.20 34.87 21.52
C VAL A 184 10.32 33.72 22.01
N ALA A 185 9.51 33.20 21.09
CA ALA A 185 8.55 32.14 21.36
C ALA A 185 8.99 30.77 20.85
N LYS A 186 9.96 30.73 19.92
CA LYS A 186 10.54 29.50 19.37
C LYS A 186 12.04 29.71 19.14
N VAL A 187 12.81 28.65 19.33
CA VAL A 187 14.25 28.60 19.11
C VAL A 187 14.55 27.42 18.19
N ASN A 188 15.50 27.59 17.26
CA ASN A 188 16.02 26.49 16.44
C ASN A 188 16.89 25.56 17.29
N GLY A 189 16.80 24.24 17.10
CA GLY A 189 17.57 23.28 17.88
C GLY A 189 19.08 23.37 17.68
N ASN A 190 19.56 23.99 16.61
CA ASN A 190 20.98 24.24 16.37
C ASN A 190 21.43 25.68 16.68
N VAL A 191 20.64 26.46 17.42
CA VAL A 191 20.85 27.90 17.70
C VAL A 191 22.27 28.28 18.17
N PHE A 192 22.97 27.38 18.88
CA PHE A 192 24.34 27.61 19.37
C PHE A 192 25.34 26.58 18.81
N PHE A 193 24.97 25.84 17.76
CA PHE A 193 25.86 24.89 17.13
C PHE A 193 27.06 25.61 16.51
N GLY A 194 28.27 25.09 16.73
CA GLY A 194 29.50 25.72 16.28
C GLY A 194 29.90 26.98 17.06
N THR A 195 29.35 27.19 18.27
CA THR A 195 29.71 28.31 19.15
C THR A 195 30.33 27.80 20.46
N ALA A 196 30.87 28.71 21.29
CA ALA A 196 31.39 28.37 22.62
C ALA A 196 30.39 28.66 23.75
N VAL A 197 29.11 28.88 23.43
CA VAL A 197 28.06 29.22 24.40
C VAL A 197 27.85 28.05 25.36
N LYS A 198 28.01 28.31 26.66
CA LYS A 198 27.78 27.35 27.75
C LYS A 198 26.75 27.84 28.76
N ASN A 199 26.64 29.15 28.92
CA ASN A 199 25.77 29.77 29.91
C ASN A 199 24.58 30.44 29.22
N ILE A 200 23.41 29.85 29.33
CA ILE A 200 22.21 30.36 28.68
C ILE A 200 21.25 30.86 29.75
N SER A 201 20.64 32.02 29.51
CA SER A 201 19.54 32.53 30.32
C SER A 201 18.36 32.91 29.42
N ILE A 202 17.18 32.96 30.01
CA ILE A 202 15.98 33.46 29.36
C ILE A 202 15.59 34.74 30.09
N HIS A 203 15.32 35.81 29.33
CA HIS A 203 14.95 37.09 29.92
C HIS A 203 13.71 36.94 30.80
N HIS A 204 13.74 37.58 31.98
CA HIS A 204 12.70 37.43 33.02
C HIS A 204 11.27 37.81 32.59
N LYS A 205 11.11 38.59 31.52
CA LYS A 205 9.80 38.94 30.93
C LYS A 205 9.32 37.94 29.86
N ASN A 206 10.14 36.97 29.46
CA ASN A 206 9.74 35.96 28.49
C ASN A 206 8.71 35.01 29.10
N LYS A 207 7.57 34.85 28.40
CA LYS A 207 6.43 34.02 28.84
C LYS A 207 6.26 32.74 28.03
N TYR A 208 7.10 32.55 27.03
CA TYR A 208 6.95 31.50 26.02
C TYR A 208 7.93 30.34 26.22
N LEU A 209 9.08 30.62 26.84
CA LEU A 209 10.16 29.66 27.00
C LEU A 209 10.54 29.48 28.47
N ILE A 210 11.01 28.27 28.80
CA ILE A 210 11.65 27.98 30.07
C ILE A 210 12.92 27.16 29.84
N LEU A 211 13.90 27.36 30.71
CA LEU A 211 15.17 26.65 30.71
C LEU A 211 15.20 25.72 31.92
N VAL A 212 15.32 24.42 31.68
CA VAL A 212 15.39 23.40 32.73
C VAL A 212 16.51 22.42 32.35
N ASP A 213 17.48 22.25 33.24
CA ASP A 213 18.61 21.31 33.06
C ASP A 213 19.28 21.44 31.68
N ASP A 214 19.72 22.66 31.34
CA ASP A 214 20.36 22.99 30.06
C ASP A 214 19.53 22.62 28.81
N THR A 215 18.20 22.62 28.95
CA THR A 215 17.27 22.35 27.86
C THR A 215 16.19 23.43 27.80
N ILE A 216 15.97 23.98 26.62
CA ILE A 216 14.95 24.99 26.34
C ILE A 216 13.66 24.29 25.90
N TYR A 217 12.59 24.59 26.63
CA TYR A 217 11.25 24.09 26.33
C TYR A 217 10.30 25.25 26.04
N SER A 218 9.14 24.93 25.46
CA SER A 218 7.96 25.79 25.57
C SER A 218 7.55 25.97 27.03
N SER A 219 6.86 27.06 27.36
CA SER A 219 6.50 27.41 28.74
C SER A 219 5.64 26.37 29.46
N ASN A 220 4.94 25.52 28.71
CA ASN A 220 4.18 24.38 29.23
C ASN A 220 4.91 23.03 29.11
N LYS A 221 6.20 23.00 28.74
CA LYS A 221 7.05 21.82 28.51
C LYS A 221 6.64 20.88 27.37
N SER A 222 5.56 21.16 26.64
CA SER A 222 5.07 20.27 25.58
C SER A 222 6.02 20.15 24.37
N ILE A 223 6.90 21.13 24.14
CA ILE A 223 7.87 21.13 23.04
C ILE A 223 9.26 21.28 23.63
N LEU A 224 10.17 20.38 23.26
CA LEU A 224 11.61 20.51 23.52
C LEU A 224 12.25 21.17 22.29
N PHE A 225 12.70 22.41 22.42
CA PHE A 225 13.27 23.16 21.31
C PHE A 225 14.75 22.87 21.10
N CYS A 226 15.54 22.85 22.17
CA CYS A 226 16.98 22.69 22.07
C CYS A 226 17.55 22.18 23.41
N SER A 227 18.41 21.16 23.37
CA SER A 227 19.16 20.65 24.50
C SER A 227 20.66 20.93 24.32
N PHE A 228 21.32 21.27 25.42
CA PHE A 228 22.78 21.45 25.51
C PHE A 228 23.40 20.43 26.47
N LYS A 229 22.63 19.41 26.86
CA LYS A 229 23.04 18.44 27.86
C LYS A 229 24.15 17.55 27.31
N TYR A 230 25.36 17.75 27.82
CA TYR A 230 26.50 16.85 27.60
C TYR A 230 26.40 15.64 28.55
N SER A 231 25.41 14.76 28.34
CA SER A 231 25.31 13.53 29.13
C SER A 231 25.93 12.35 28.41
N SER A 232 26.99 11.79 28.99
CA SER A 232 27.37 10.41 28.74
C SER A 232 26.34 9.49 29.41
N GLY A 233 25.92 8.43 28.71
CA GLY A 233 24.93 7.46 29.19
C GLY A 233 23.52 7.63 28.60
N GLU A 234 22.54 7.13 29.35
CA GLU A 234 21.14 7.06 28.95
C GLU A 234 20.37 8.34 29.30
N TYR A 235 19.60 8.85 28.35
CA TYR A 235 18.74 10.01 28.51
C TYR A 235 17.29 9.66 28.16
N GLU A 236 16.39 9.76 29.12
CA GLU A 236 14.95 9.65 28.89
C GLU A 236 14.34 11.04 28.70
N ILE A 237 13.65 11.24 27.57
CA ILE A 237 12.90 12.48 27.34
C ILE A 237 11.84 12.62 28.45
N PRO A 238 11.66 13.81 29.05
CA PRO A 238 10.63 14.01 30.06
C PRO A 238 9.21 13.70 29.54
N ASN A 239 8.38 13.09 30.38
CA ASN A 239 7.02 12.68 30.01
C ASN A 239 6.07 13.84 29.65
N ASP A 240 6.38 15.07 30.04
CA ASP A 240 5.57 16.25 29.68
C ASP A 240 5.75 16.66 28.20
N VAL A 241 6.79 16.13 27.53
CA VAL A 241 7.13 16.47 26.14
C VAL A 241 6.26 15.68 25.17
N ILE A 242 5.64 16.40 24.24
CA ILE A 242 4.80 15.85 23.17
C ILE A 242 5.54 15.92 21.83
N THR A 243 6.31 16.99 21.61
CA THR A 243 7.04 17.25 20.37
C THR A 243 8.53 17.46 20.63
N LEU A 244 9.35 16.72 19.90
CA LEU A 244 10.79 16.99 19.77
C LEU A 244 11.00 17.93 18.58
N GLY A 245 11.50 19.13 18.86
CA GLY A 245 11.70 20.18 17.86
C GLY A 245 12.80 19.85 16.83
N GLU A 246 12.80 20.62 15.76
CA GLU A 246 13.78 20.49 14.68
C GLU A 246 15.19 20.67 15.25
N ARG A 247 16.10 19.74 14.94
CA ARG A 247 17.49 19.76 15.43
C ARG A 247 17.65 19.82 16.95
N CYS A 248 16.65 19.42 17.74
CA CYS A 248 16.65 19.70 19.19
C CYS A 248 17.78 19.03 20.01
N PHE A 249 18.41 17.96 19.50
CA PHE A 249 19.60 17.32 20.07
C PHE A 249 20.80 17.36 19.10
N TYR A 250 20.80 18.26 18.13
CA TYR A 250 21.76 18.27 17.02
C TYR A 250 23.23 18.36 17.49
N GLY A 251 24.04 17.37 17.13
CA GLY A 251 25.46 17.33 17.43
C GLY A 251 25.82 17.01 18.88
N LEU A 252 24.90 16.49 19.70
CA LEU A 252 25.17 16.14 21.09
C LEU A 252 25.85 14.77 21.24
N THR A 253 26.63 14.61 22.31
CA THR A 253 27.41 13.40 22.63
C THR A 253 26.61 12.37 23.45
N LEU A 254 25.32 12.18 23.13
CA LEU A 254 24.43 11.25 23.83
C LEU A 254 24.76 9.80 23.45
N ASN A 255 24.68 8.85 24.39
CA ASN A 255 24.88 7.43 24.07
C ASN A 255 23.57 6.69 23.81
N ASN A 256 22.58 6.83 24.69
CA ASN A 256 21.30 6.15 24.55
C ASN A 256 20.16 7.13 24.79
N ILE A 257 19.07 6.97 24.05
CA ILE A 257 17.88 7.78 24.25
C ILE A 257 16.61 6.95 24.38
N ILE A 258 15.77 7.32 25.33
CA ILE A 258 14.43 6.77 25.50
C ILE A 258 13.41 7.85 25.16
N ILE A 259 12.60 7.56 24.15
CA ILE A 259 11.45 8.37 23.72
C ILE A 259 10.19 7.75 24.37
N PRO A 260 9.57 8.41 25.36
CA PRO A 260 8.42 7.89 26.09
C PRO A 260 7.14 7.92 25.24
N GLU A 261 6.09 7.25 25.73
CA GLU A 261 4.82 7.10 24.98
C GLU A 261 4.08 8.41 24.69
N ASN A 262 4.34 9.46 25.48
CA ASN A 262 3.71 10.76 25.33
C ASN A 262 4.25 11.57 24.14
N VAL A 263 5.46 11.26 23.66
CA VAL A 263 6.01 11.91 22.46
C VAL A 263 5.25 11.39 21.25
N LYS A 264 4.60 12.30 20.52
CA LYS A 264 3.84 11.99 19.30
C LYS A 264 4.51 12.50 18.04
N ARG A 265 5.40 13.48 18.16
CA ARG A 265 5.99 14.17 17.02
C ARG A 265 7.49 14.35 17.20
N ILE A 266 8.25 13.95 16.19
CA ILE A 266 9.69 14.22 16.10
C ILE A 266 9.90 14.99 14.80
N GLU A 267 10.43 16.21 14.89
CA GLU A 267 10.73 17.04 13.73
C GLU A 267 12.05 16.64 13.05
N GLU A 268 12.31 17.24 11.89
CA GLU A 268 13.47 16.94 11.05
C GLU A 268 14.80 17.10 11.81
N TYR A 269 15.75 16.20 11.51
CA TYR A 269 17.12 16.24 12.05
C TYR A 269 17.23 16.25 13.58
N ALA A 270 16.18 15.85 14.33
CA ALA A 270 16.13 15.96 15.80
C ALA A 270 17.39 15.43 16.51
N PHE A 271 18.00 14.34 16.00
CA PHE A 271 19.21 13.72 16.55
C PHE A 271 20.38 13.69 15.56
N ALA A 272 20.34 14.53 14.52
CA ALA A 272 21.39 14.51 13.51
C ALA A 272 22.75 14.92 14.10
N LEU A 273 23.84 14.34 13.58
CA LEU A 273 25.21 14.51 14.04
C LEU A 273 25.48 14.07 15.50
N CYS A 274 24.57 13.35 16.14
CA CYS A 274 24.86 12.69 17.42
C CYS A 274 25.78 11.48 17.17
N TYR A 275 27.08 11.73 17.04
CA TYR A 275 28.06 10.72 16.63
C TYR A 275 28.20 9.57 17.62
N ASP A 276 27.95 9.81 18.91
CA ASP A 276 28.08 8.83 20.00
C ASP A 276 26.79 8.04 20.29
N LEU A 277 25.69 8.37 19.59
CA LEU A 277 24.38 7.76 19.81
C LEU A 277 24.39 6.31 19.34
N ASN A 278 24.36 5.39 20.30
CA ASN A 278 24.39 3.94 20.12
C ASN A 278 22.98 3.35 20.04
N SER A 279 22.06 3.76 20.90
CA SER A 279 20.72 3.18 20.90
C SER A 279 19.58 4.17 21.12
N VAL A 280 18.44 3.83 20.51
CA VAL A 280 17.17 4.57 20.63
C VAL A 280 16.07 3.60 21.01
N THR A 281 15.31 3.92 22.04
CA THR A 281 14.09 3.19 22.42
C THR A 281 12.86 4.06 22.21
N ILE A 282 11.97 3.65 21.30
CA ILE A 282 10.69 4.31 21.05
C ILE A 282 9.60 3.53 21.78
N LYS A 283 9.06 4.08 22.88
CA LYS A 283 8.07 3.39 23.73
C LYS A 283 6.63 3.48 23.17
N GLY A 284 6.29 4.54 22.44
CA GLY A 284 4.93 4.75 21.91
C GLY A 284 4.86 5.06 20.42
N ILE A 285 3.63 5.16 19.89
CA ILE A 285 3.36 5.46 18.48
C ILE A 285 3.67 6.94 18.22
N LEU A 286 4.50 7.18 17.19
CA LEU A 286 4.75 8.50 16.63
C LEU A 286 3.74 8.79 15.52
N GLU A 287 3.00 9.87 15.66
CA GLU A 287 2.04 10.37 14.65
C GLU A 287 2.76 11.09 13.50
N TYR A 288 3.95 11.64 13.77
CA TYR A 288 4.81 12.24 12.76
C TYR A 288 6.28 12.02 13.09
N ILE A 289 7.03 11.67 12.04
CA ILE A 289 8.48 11.51 12.06
C ILE A 289 9.01 12.38 10.92
N GLY A 290 9.84 13.35 11.26
CA GLY A 290 10.50 14.22 10.30
C GLY A 290 11.60 13.50 9.54
N ASP A 291 12.07 14.09 8.46
CA ASP A 291 13.13 13.50 7.65
C ASP A 291 14.46 13.51 8.41
N LYS A 292 15.29 12.52 8.12
CA LYS A 292 16.72 12.51 8.52
C LYS A 292 16.94 12.65 10.03
N ILE A 293 16.03 12.14 10.88
CA ILE A 293 16.13 12.29 12.34
C ILE A 293 17.44 11.75 12.93
N PHE A 294 18.06 10.73 12.32
CA PHE A 294 19.34 10.13 12.74
C PHE A 294 20.45 10.37 11.71
N TYR A 295 20.39 11.47 10.95
CA TYR A 295 21.39 11.77 9.93
C TYR A 295 22.80 11.87 10.54
N ASP A 296 23.75 11.14 9.94
CA ASP A 296 25.14 11.07 10.39
C ASP A 296 25.34 10.60 11.85
N CYS A 297 24.43 9.79 12.39
CA CYS A 297 24.67 9.01 13.62
C CYS A 297 25.52 7.77 13.32
N PHE A 298 26.85 7.91 13.31
CA PHE A 298 27.78 6.85 12.89
C PHE A 298 27.82 5.61 13.80
N ASN A 299 27.67 5.78 15.12
CA ASN A 299 27.79 4.70 16.10
C ASN A 299 26.46 4.02 16.47
N MET A 300 25.37 4.30 15.75
CA MET A 300 24.06 3.72 16.06
C MET A 300 24.08 2.21 15.85
N GLU A 301 23.81 1.43 16.90
CA GLU A 301 23.77 -0.02 16.87
C GLU A 301 22.34 -0.56 16.94
N THR A 302 21.44 0.07 17.71
CA THR A 302 20.10 -0.50 17.93
C THR A 302 18.97 0.52 17.97
N ILE A 303 17.86 0.23 17.31
CA ILE A 303 16.59 0.95 17.48
C ILE A 303 15.50 -0.03 17.93
N TYR A 304 14.90 0.24 19.08
CA TYR A 304 13.76 -0.53 19.61
C TYR A 304 12.45 0.16 19.23
N PHE A 305 11.59 -0.56 18.52
CA PHE A 305 10.25 -0.11 18.13
C PHE A 305 9.20 -0.47 19.20
N PRO A 306 8.11 0.30 19.28
CA PRO A 306 7.07 0.09 20.29
C PRO A 306 6.32 -1.23 20.08
N PHE A 307 5.60 -1.66 21.11
CA PHE A 307 4.68 -2.82 21.07
C PHE A 307 3.38 -2.54 20.30
N SER A 308 3.43 -1.73 19.25
CA SER A 308 2.27 -1.34 18.45
C SER A 308 2.67 -1.13 16.99
N THR A 309 1.73 -1.32 16.08
CA THR A 309 1.95 -1.03 14.67
C THR A 309 2.14 0.47 14.47
N MET A 310 3.21 0.86 13.76
CA MET A 310 3.56 2.25 13.48
C MET A 310 3.83 2.44 11.98
N ILE A 311 3.69 3.66 11.48
CA ILE A 311 4.08 4.03 10.12
C ILE A 311 5.28 4.98 10.21
N VAL A 312 6.37 4.63 9.54
CA VAL A 312 7.54 5.48 9.34
C VAL A 312 7.47 6.05 7.93
N ASN A 313 6.96 7.27 7.83
CA ASN A 313 6.88 8.02 6.59
C ASN A 313 7.83 9.22 6.63
N ALA A 314 9.13 8.93 6.74
CA ALA A 314 10.21 9.90 6.81
C ALA A 314 11.30 9.49 5.82
N GLU A 315 11.89 10.44 5.10
CA GLU A 315 13.08 10.20 4.29
C GLU A 315 14.27 9.86 5.21
N LEU A 316 15.00 8.78 4.87
CA LEU A 316 16.24 8.37 5.54
C LEU A 316 16.11 8.28 7.06
N PHE A 317 15.07 7.58 7.52
CA PHE A 317 14.90 7.24 8.94
C PHE A 317 16.13 6.48 9.47
N CYS A 318 16.61 5.48 8.73
CA CYS A 318 17.79 4.71 9.14
C CYS A 318 19.08 5.50 8.85
N PRO A 319 20.03 5.61 9.81
CA PRO A 319 21.33 6.25 9.59
C PRO A 319 22.13 5.54 8.50
N LEU A 320 22.41 6.25 7.40
CA LEU A 320 23.10 5.71 6.22
C LEU A 320 24.49 5.14 6.51
N HIS A 321 25.21 5.78 7.43
CA HIS A 321 26.61 5.48 7.72
C HIS A 321 26.81 4.48 8.87
N SER A 322 25.74 4.07 9.56
CA SER A 322 25.85 2.97 10.53
C SER A 322 26.04 1.63 9.80
N SER A 323 27.09 0.92 10.20
CA SER A 323 27.44 -0.40 9.67
C SER A 323 26.78 -1.56 10.42
N ASN A 324 26.42 -1.34 11.70
CA ASN A 324 25.99 -2.40 12.62
C ASN A 324 24.55 -2.24 13.10
N LEU A 325 23.79 -1.30 12.54
CA LEU A 325 22.40 -1.03 12.94
C LEU A 325 21.52 -2.29 12.88
N ARG A 326 20.82 -2.55 13.99
CA ARG A 326 19.75 -3.54 14.13
C ARG A 326 18.48 -2.85 14.60
N MET A 327 17.38 -3.06 13.89
CA MET A 327 16.06 -2.62 14.32
C MET A 327 15.27 -3.77 14.93
N ILE A 328 14.69 -3.55 16.11
CA ILE A 328 14.01 -4.59 16.88
C ILE A 328 12.51 -4.30 16.92
N PHE A 329 11.73 -5.25 16.42
CA PHE A 329 10.28 -5.13 16.24
C PHE A 329 9.54 -6.20 17.04
N THR A 330 8.50 -5.75 17.74
CA THR A 330 7.53 -6.62 18.42
C THR A 330 6.17 -6.61 17.74
N ASN A 331 5.96 -5.65 16.82
CA ASN A 331 4.82 -5.54 15.94
C ASN A 331 5.26 -5.03 14.56
N LYS A 332 4.47 -5.33 13.53
CA LYS A 332 4.70 -4.88 12.16
C LYS A 332 4.72 -3.35 12.08
N THR A 333 5.81 -2.79 11.55
CA THR A 333 5.95 -1.36 11.27
C THR A 333 6.04 -1.17 9.76
N LEU A 334 5.29 -0.21 9.21
CA LEU A 334 5.29 0.06 7.78
C LEU A 334 6.23 1.22 7.44
N PHE A 335 6.94 1.11 6.33
CA PHE A 335 7.96 2.08 5.89
C PHE A 335 7.60 2.64 4.52
N SER A 336 7.77 3.96 4.32
CA SER A 336 7.71 4.57 3.00
C SER A 336 8.96 4.24 2.17
N ASN A 337 8.91 4.49 0.86
CA ASN A 337 9.96 4.09 -0.09
C ASN A 337 11.35 4.66 0.21
N ASP A 338 11.41 5.83 0.85
CA ASP A 338 12.67 6.54 1.12
C ASP A 338 13.12 6.41 2.58
N ALA A 339 12.34 5.72 3.43
CA ALA A 339 12.68 5.55 4.84
C ALA A 339 13.90 4.65 5.07
N ILE A 340 14.02 3.59 4.26
CA ILE A 340 15.11 2.62 4.34
C ILE A 340 16.17 2.96 3.28
N GLY A 341 17.12 3.84 3.64
CA GLY A 341 18.19 4.27 2.75
C GLY A 341 19.24 3.18 2.43
N LYS A 342 19.35 2.16 3.28
CA LYS A 342 20.30 1.04 3.20
C LYS A 342 19.67 -0.21 3.80
N GLU A 343 20.00 -1.38 3.25
CA GLU A 343 19.62 -2.66 3.85
C GLU A 343 20.07 -2.72 5.32
N THR A 344 19.14 -3.08 6.20
CA THR A 344 19.35 -2.97 7.64
C THR A 344 18.91 -4.26 8.32
N LYS A 345 19.68 -4.73 9.31
CA LYS A 345 19.34 -5.94 10.08
C LYS A 345 18.09 -5.68 10.91
N VAL A 346 17.21 -6.67 10.97
CA VAL A 346 16.01 -6.62 11.80
C VAL A 346 15.88 -7.89 12.63
N SER A 347 15.31 -7.73 13.83
CA SER A 347 14.88 -8.84 14.69
C SER A 347 13.39 -8.69 14.95
N ILE A 348 12.62 -9.73 14.66
CA ILE A 348 11.15 -9.68 14.64
C ILE A 348 10.62 -10.75 15.58
N SER A 349 10.16 -10.35 16.76
CA SER A 349 9.86 -11.30 17.84
C SER A 349 8.69 -12.21 17.51
N TYR A 350 7.67 -11.73 16.80
CA TYR A 350 6.47 -12.53 16.47
C TYR A 350 6.69 -13.52 15.32
N LEU A 351 7.85 -13.46 14.67
CA LEU A 351 8.29 -14.46 13.68
C LEU A 351 9.32 -15.45 14.27
N ASP A 352 9.75 -15.26 15.52
CA ASP A 352 10.87 -15.98 16.13
C ASP A 352 12.18 -15.90 15.31
N GLU A 353 12.38 -14.79 14.59
CA GLU A 353 13.51 -14.60 13.66
C GLU A 353 14.40 -13.42 14.10
N SER A 354 15.67 -13.71 14.40
CA SER A 354 16.61 -12.70 14.90
C SER A 354 17.45 -12.05 13.80
N ASP A 355 17.67 -12.68 12.65
CA ASP A 355 18.69 -12.26 11.68
C ASP A 355 18.14 -12.10 10.25
N LEU A 356 17.09 -11.29 10.15
CA LEU A 356 16.51 -10.86 8.88
C LEU A 356 17.03 -9.48 8.48
N PHE A 357 16.68 -9.06 7.28
CA PHE A 357 17.03 -7.76 6.71
C PHE A 357 15.79 -7.11 6.12
N ILE A 358 15.63 -5.81 6.37
CA ILE A 358 14.73 -4.96 5.61
C ILE A 358 15.50 -4.31 4.46
N PHE A 359 14.98 -4.45 3.25
CA PHE A 359 15.56 -3.89 2.03
C PHE A 359 14.87 -2.59 1.63
N LYS A 360 15.45 -1.84 0.68
CA LYS A 360 14.92 -0.54 0.21
C LYS A 360 13.48 -0.63 -0.33
N ASN A 361 13.09 -1.78 -0.87
CA ASN A 361 11.73 -2.05 -1.31
C ASN A 361 10.81 -2.54 -0.17
N SER A 362 11.20 -2.38 1.09
CA SER A 362 10.47 -2.83 2.28
C SER A 362 10.16 -4.33 2.33
N LEU A 363 10.89 -5.17 1.58
CA LEU A 363 10.87 -6.62 1.78
C LEU A 363 11.69 -6.98 3.02
N ILE A 364 11.13 -7.87 3.83
CA ILE A 364 11.83 -8.56 4.93
C ILE A 364 12.29 -9.91 4.41
N MET A 365 13.60 -10.11 4.31
CA MET A 365 14.20 -11.34 3.78
C MET A 365 15.36 -11.82 4.65
N ASN A 366 15.76 -13.07 4.46
CA ASN A 366 17.04 -13.55 4.99
C ASN A 366 18.24 -12.90 4.25
N SER A 367 19.44 -13.01 4.82
CA SER A 367 20.66 -12.36 4.30
C SER A 367 21.03 -12.73 2.86
N ILE A 368 20.67 -13.94 2.42
CA ILE A 368 20.93 -14.45 1.06
C ILE A 368 19.76 -14.22 0.09
N GLN A 369 18.70 -13.52 0.51
CA GLN A 369 17.53 -13.16 -0.30
C GLN A 369 16.83 -14.36 -0.98
N THR A 370 16.72 -15.49 -0.27
CA THR A 370 16.01 -16.69 -0.76
C THR A 370 14.59 -16.80 -0.21
N LEU A 371 14.31 -16.19 0.94
CA LEU A 371 13.01 -16.26 1.61
C LEU A 371 12.47 -14.86 1.82
N VAL A 372 11.26 -14.57 1.31
CA VAL A 372 10.51 -13.36 1.66
C VAL A 372 9.59 -13.69 2.82
N TYR A 373 9.87 -13.12 3.98
CA TYR A 373 9.09 -13.34 5.21
C TYR A 373 7.87 -12.44 5.27
N GLU A 374 8.06 -11.13 5.08
CA GLU A 374 6.98 -10.15 5.08
C GLU A 374 7.30 -8.97 4.16
N PHE A 375 6.27 -8.24 3.75
CA PHE A 375 6.38 -6.95 3.07
C PHE A 375 5.80 -5.85 3.96
N TRP A 376 6.63 -4.84 4.24
CA TRP A 376 6.36 -3.75 5.18
C TRP A 376 6.23 -2.39 4.48
N GLY A 377 5.92 -2.36 3.19
CA GLY A 377 5.80 -1.10 2.46
C GLY A 377 4.51 -0.34 2.76
N TYR A 378 4.63 0.98 2.95
CA TYR A 378 3.54 1.94 3.02
C TYR A 378 3.52 2.80 1.75
N ASN A 379 2.35 2.99 1.13
CA ASN A 379 2.17 3.74 -0.12
C ASN A 379 2.99 3.25 -1.34
N TYR A 380 3.32 1.96 -1.38
CA TYR A 380 3.86 1.34 -2.58
C TYR A 380 2.75 0.94 -3.56
N THR A 381 2.99 1.18 -4.84
CA THR A 381 2.13 0.70 -5.93
C THR A 381 2.69 -0.55 -6.60
N THR A 382 4.02 -0.69 -6.63
CA THR A 382 4.73 -1.82 -7.25
C THR A 382 6.01 -2.15 -6.50
N ILE A 383 6.44 -3.40 -6.61
CA ILE A 383 7.75 -3.88 -6.17
C ILE A 383 8.29 -4.92 -7.16
N THR A 384 9.58 -5.21 -7.01
CA THR A 384 10.25 -6.32 -7.69
C THR A 384 10.80 -7.31 -6.66
N ILE A 385 10.48 -8.59 -6.84
CA ILE A 385 11.01 -9.73 -6.08
C ILE A 385 12.31 -10.20 -6.77
N PRO A 386 13.45 -10.25 -6.05
CA PRO A 386 14.73 -10.68 -6.61
C PRO A 386 14.71 -12.11 -7.17
N ASN A 387 15.53 -12.39 -8.18
CA ASN A 387 15.58 -13.71 -8.83
C ASN A 387 16.09 -14.83 -7.90
N SER A 388 16.81 -14.49 -6.83
CA SER A 388 17.32 -15.40 -5.82
C SER A 388 16.23 -15.96 -4.91
N VAL A 389 15.06 -15.32 -4.86
CA VAL A 389 13.96 -15.73 -3.99
C VAL A 389 13.43 -17.09 -4.45
N THR A 390 13.47 -18.07 -3.56
CA THR A 390 12.96 -19.42 -3.78
C THR A 390 11.57 -19.61 -3.20
N THR A 391 11.25 -18.87 -2.12
CA THR A 391 9.99 -19.01 -1.37
C THR A 391 9.44 -17.68 -0.92
N ILE A 392 8.15 -17.48 -1.15
CA ILE A 392 7.36 -16.43 -0.50
C ILE A 392 6.63 -17.09 0.67
N LYS A 393 6.96 -16.65 1.89
CA LYS A 393 6.48 -17.25 3.13
C LYS A 393 5.00 -17.02 3.38
N GLU A 394 4.47 -17.80 4.32
CA GLU A 394 3.11 -17.65 4.81
C GLU A 394 2.82 -16.19 5.19
N ARG A 395 1.69 -15.66 4.68
CA ARG A 395 1.19 -14.29 4.95
C ARG A 395 2.13 -13.14 4.55
N ALA A 396 3.19 -13.39 3.78
CA ALA A 396 4.23 -12.40 3.49
C ALA A 396 3.70 -11.07 2.94
N PHE A 397 2.70 -11.12 2.06
CA PHE A 397 2.05 -9.96 1.46
C PHE A 397 0.59 -9.80 1.90
N GLU A 398 0.14 -10.46 2.97
CA GLU A 398 -1.28 -10.43 3.33
C GLU A 398 -1.81 -9.00 3.47
N SER A 399 -2.95 -8.73 2.82
CA SER A 399 -3.64 -7.44 2.81
C SER A 399 -2.79 -6.28 2.27
N SER A 400 -1.74 -6.58 1.50
CA SER A 400 -0.91 -5.55 0.86
C SER A 400 -1.72 -4.68 -0.11
N SER A 401 -1.40 -3.39 -0.14
CA SER A 401 -2.03 -2.41 -1.01
C SER A 401 -1.41 -2.36 -2.41
N LEU A 402 -0.42 -3.20 -2.72
CA LEU A 402 0.29 -3.24 -4.01
C LEU A 402 -0.67 -3.51 -5.17
N ASN A 403 -0.46 -2.80 -6.28
CA ASN A 403 -1.19 -3.05 -7.52
C ASN A 403 -0.50 -4.12 -8.36
N ASN A 404 0.83 -4.13 -8.36
CA ASN A 404 1.63 -5.05 -9.17
C ASN A 404 2.83 -5.57 -8.38
N ILE A 405 3.17 -6.83 -8.63
CA ILE A 405 4.36 -7.47 -8.08
C ILE A 405 5.09 -8.11 -9.26
N HIS A 406 6.28 -7.61 -9.53
CA HIS A 406 7.15 -8.15 -10.56
C HIS A 406 8.10 -9.15 -9.93
N VAL A 407 8.40 -10.23 -10.64
CA VAL A 407 9.46 -11.18 -10.29
C VAL A 407 10.56 -11.01 -11.32
N GLU A 408 11.82 -10.89 -10.90
CA GLU A 408 12.94 -10.74 -11.82
C GLU A 408 13.05 -11.92 -12.79
N LYS A 409 13.67 -11.69 -13.95
CA LYS A 409 13.92 -12.74 -14.94
C LYS A 409 14.83 -13.82 -14.35
N ASP A 410 14.66 -15.04 -14.87
CA ASP A 410 15.42 -16.23 -14.45
C ASP A 410 15.26 -16.54 -12.95
N SER A 411 14.06 -16.27 -12.41
CA SER A 411 13.73 -16.46 -11.00
C SER A 411 13.80 -17.92 -10.56
N SER A 412 14.29 -18.12 -9.33
CA SER A 412 14.29 -19.39 -8.61
C SER A 412 13.02 -19.64 -7.80
N LEU A 413 11.99 -18.79 -7.95
CA LEU A 413 10.77 -18.85 -7.15
C LEU A 413 10.00 -20.16 -7.40
N SER A 414 10.05 -21.04 -6.40
CA SER A 414 9.54 -22.41 -6.49
C SER A 414 8.34 -22.67 -5.57
N VAL A 415 8.14 -21.85 -4.53
CA VAL A 415 7.06 -22.05 -3.55
C VAL A 415 6.42 -20.70 -3.19
N ILE A 416 5.09 -20.66 -3.24
CA ILE A 416 4.28 -19.62 -2.61
C ILE A 416 3.50 -20.30 -1.48
N GLU A 417 3.78 -19.95 -0.24
CA GLU A 417 3.18 -20.60 0.94
C GLU A 417 1.73 -20.10 1.20
N ASN A 418 1.12 -20.62 2.27
CA ASN A 418 -0.26 -20.34 2.63
C ASN A 418 -0.51 -18.85 2.85
N LEU A 419 -1.67 -18.35 2.42
CA LEU A 419 -2.10 -16.98 2.67
C LEU A 419 -1.13 -15.88 2.17
N ALA A 420 -0.10 -16.22 1.37
CA ALA A 420 0.99 -15.32 1.02
C ALA A 420 0.52 -13.97 0.46
N PHE A 421 -0.52 -13.96 -0.38
CA PHE A 421 -1.18 -12.78 -0.96
C PHE A 421 -2.66 -12.70 -0.57
N ASN A 422 -3.06 -13.29 0.55
CA ASN A 422 -4.45 -13.28 0.99
C ASN A 422 -4.94 -11.84 1.17
N ASN A 423 -6.13 -11.53 0.65
CA ASN A 423 -6.75 -10.21 0.63
C ASN A 423 -5.89 -9.08 0.04
N CYS A 424 -4.96 -9.37 -0.88
CA CYS A 424 -4.30 -8.36 -1.72
C CYS A 424 -5.29 -7.78 -2.75
N SER A 425 -6.29 -7.05 -2.26
CA SER A 425 -7.47 -6.62 -3.03
C SER A 425 -7.15 -5.70 -4.19
N ASN A 426 -6.00 -5.00 -4.15
CA ASN A 426 -5.51 -4.12 -5.20
C ASN A 426 -4.67 -4.82 -6.28
N LEU A 427 -4.21 -6.07 -6.06
CA LEU A 427 -3.32 -6.76 -6.97
C LEU A 427 -4.02 -7.03 -8.31
N GLU A 428 -3.56 -6.36 -9.36
CA GLU A 428 -4.14 -6.41 -10.71
C GLU A 428 -3.55 -7.56 -11.54
N SER A 429 -2.26 -7.84 -11.33
CA SER A 429 -1.54 -8.89 -12.03
C SER A 429 -0.44 -9.52 -11.15
N PHE A 430 -0.25 -10.83 -11.33
CA PHE A 430 0.90 -11.58 -10.85
C PHE A 430 1.28 -12.57 -11.93
N ASP A 431 2.41 -12.35 -12.60
CA ASP A 431 2.80 -13.18 -13.74
C ASP A 431 3.41 -14.50 -13.27
N LEU A 432 2.63 -15.58 -13.41
CA LEU A 432 3.09 -16.95 -13.12
C LEU A 432 3.79 -17.60 -14.33
N THR A 433 3.91 -16.89 -15.45
CA THR A 433 4.51 -17.42 -16.68
C THR A 433 6.02 -17.62 -16.48
N ASN A 434 6.54 -18.77 -16.92
CA ASN A 434 7.96 -19.13 -16.83
C ASN A 434 8.54 -19.22 -15.40
N LEU A 435 7.72 -19.21 -14.35
CA LEU A 435 8.21 -19.46 -12.98
C LEU A 435 8.33 -20.97 -12.71
N PRO A 436 9.42 -21.44 -12.06
CA PRO A 436 9.63 -22.84 -11.72
C PRO A 436 8.83 -23.27 -10.48
N LEU A 437 7.57 -22.84 -10.37
CA LEU A 437 6.71 -23.11 -9.22
C LEU A 437 6.39 -24.60 -9.09
N SER A 438 6.67 -25.14 -7.91
CA SER A 438 6.28 -26.49 -7.48
C SER A 438 4.98 -26.49 -6.69
N SER A 439 4.69 -25.42 -5.94
CA SER A 439 3.42 -25.29 -5.21
C SER A 439 2.92 -23.85 -5.01
N ILE A 440 1.59 -23.72 -4.91
CA ILE A 440 0.87 -22.53 -4.44
C ILE A 440 -0.04 -22.94 -3.27
N GLY A 441 0.18 -22.30 -2.13
CA GLY A 441 -0.39 -22.66 -0.83
C GLY A 441 -1.87 -22.37 -0.65
N PHE A 442 -2.40 -22.84 0.48
CA PHE A 442 -3.79 -22.67 0.88
C PHE A 442 -4.17 -21.20 0.92
N SER A 443 -5.25 -20.83 0.24
CA SER A 443 -5.74 -19.44 0.17
C SER A 443 -4.68 -18.39 -0.26
N ALA A 444 -3.63 -18.80 -0.97
CA ALA A 444 -2.48 -17.93 -1.26
C ALA A 444 -2.87 -16.62 -1.97
N PHE A 445 -3.82 -16.63 -2.90
CA PHE A 445 -4.35 -15.46 -3.61
C PHE A 445 -5.84 -15.22 -3.33
N LYS A 446 -6.36 -15.75 -2.22
CA LYS A 446 -7.76 -15.56 -1.85
C LYS A 446 -8.07 -14.07 -1.71
N GLY A 447 -9.17 -13.61 -2.30
CA GLY A 447 -9.60 -12.21 -2.19
C GLY A 447 -8.75 -11.21 -2.99
N CYS A 448 -7.88 -11.65 -3.91
CA CYS A 448 -7.20 -10.80 -4.88
C CYS A 448 -8.20 -10.24 -5.91
N SER A 449 -9.03 -9.30 -5.46
CA SER A 449 -10.29 -8.92 -6.10
C SER A 449 -10.13 -8.26 -7.46
N LYS A 450 -8.97 -7.67 -7.76
CA LYS A 450 -8.63 -7.03 -9.03
C LYS A 450 -7.84 -7.92 -10.00
N LEU A 451 -7.42 -9.10 -9.58
CA LEU A 451 -6.68 -10.02 -10.44
C LEU A 451 -7.55 -10.47 -11.61
N THR A 452 -7.09 -10.28 -12.85
CA THR A 452 -7.93 -10.46 -14.04
C THR A 452 -7.68 -11.73 -14.85
N HIS A 453 -6.45 -12.24 -14.88
CA HIS A 453 -6.07 -13.41 -15.66
C HIS A 453 -4.98 -14.19 -14.93
N ILE A 454 -5.03 -15.52 -15.02
CA ILE A 454 -3.97 -16.41 -14.52
C ILE A 454 -3.60 -17.44 -15.59
N ARG A 455 -2.30 -17.60 -15.84
CA ARG A 455 -1.76 -18.60 -16.74
C ARG A 455 -0.71 -19.43 -16.02
N PHE A 456 -0.99 -20.72 -15.86
CA PHE A 456 -0.01 -21.66 -15.31
C PHE A 456 0.95 -22.13 -16.41
N TRP A 457 2.24 -22.23 -16.08
CA TRP A 457 3.26 -22.72 -17.01
C TRP A 457 3.49 -24.23 -16.91
N LEU A 458 3.58 -24.75 -15.68
CA LEU A 458 3.95 -26.14 -15.42
C LEU A 458 2.73 -27.03 -15.23
N SER A 459 2.73 -28.17 -15.93
CA SER A 459 1.66 -29.17 -15.91
C SER A 459 1.61 -30.04 -14.65
N LYS A 460 2.42 -29.75 -13.61
CA LYS A 460 2.47 -30.52 -12.34
C LYS A 460 2.54 -29.63 -11.11
N LEU A 461 2.11 -28.37 -11.24
CA LEU A 461 2.03 -27.44 -10.11
C LEU A 461 1.03 -27.99 -9.06
N ILE A 462 1.48 -28.08 -7.80
CA ILE A 462 0.60 -28.44 -6.69
C ILE A 462 -0.16 -27.18 -6.26
N LEU A 463 -1.46 -27.16 -6.52
CA LEU A 463 -2.36 -26.10 -6.08
C LEU A 463 -3.12 -26.58 -4.85
N MET A 464 -3.15 -25.78 -3.78
CA MET A 464 -3.88 -26.09 -2.55
C MET A 464 -5.28 -25.44 -2.53
N ASP A 465 -6.10 -25.87 -1.56
CA ASP A 465 -7.50 -25.44 -1.45
C ASP A 465 -7.63 -23.90 -1.34
N ASN A 466 -8.71 -23.37 -1.89
CA ASN A 466 -9.09 -21.96 -1.85
C ASN A 466 -8.06 -20.97 -2.44
N ALA A 467 -7.02 -21.44 -3.13
CA ALA A 467 -5.89 -20.61 -3.56
C ALA A 467 -6.29 -19.33 -4.32
N PHE A 468 -7.36 -19.34 -5.12
CA PHE A 468 -7.87 -18.18 -5.87
C PHE A 468 -9.35 -17.88 -5.54
N GLU A 469 -9.83 -18.27 -4.35
CA GLU A 469 -11.20 -18.01 -3.92
C GLU A 469 -11.49 -16.50 -3.89
N ASN A 470 -12.68 -16.09 -4.35
CA ASN A 470 -13.13 -14.69 -4.39
C ASN A 470 -12.23 -13.73 -5.18
N CYS A 471 -11.48 -14.22 -6.18
CA CYS A 471 -10.86 -13.38 -7.21
C CYS A 471 -11.94 -12.85 -8.18
N ILE A 472 -12.78 -11.93 -7.70
CA ILE A 472 -14.03 -11.54 -8.37
C ILE A 472 -13.83 -10.96 -9.79
N SER A 473 -12.67 -10.36 -10.09
CA SER A 473 -12.36 -9.80 -11.41
C SER A 473 -11.69 -10.79 -12.36
N LEU A 474 -11.42 -12.02 -11.92
CA LEU A 474 -10.76 -13.04 -12.70
C LEU A 474 -11.66 -13.47 -13.86
N LYS A 475 -11.21 -13.26 -15.10
CA LYS A 475 -11.96 -13.53 -16.34
C LYS A 475 -11.54 -14.82 -17.00
N SER A 476 -10.26 -15.17 -16.93
CA SER A 476 -9.74 -16.41 -17.48
C SER A 476 -8.66 -17.07 -16.64
N VAL A 477 -8.63 -18.39 -16.70
CA VAL A 477 -7.57 -19.25 -16.13
C VAL A 477 -7.17 -20.30 -17.17
N SER A 478 -5.88 -20.55 -17.32
CA SER A 478 -5.36 -21.48 -18.33
C SER A 478 -4.29 -22.43 -17.81
N ASN A 479 -4.22 -23.63 -18.42
CA ASN A 479 -3.26 -24.71 -18.13
C ASN A 479 -3.35 -25.30 -16.70
N ILE A 480 -4.56 -25.44 -16.16
CA ILE A 480 -4.74 -25.98 -14.81
C ILE A 480 -4.53 -27.50 -14.83
N PHE A 481 -3.71 -28.06 -13.92
CA PHE A 481 -3.49 -29.52 -13.82
C PHE A 481 -4.48 -30.20 -12.89
N ASN A 482 -4.57 -29.84 -11.62
CA ASN A 482 -5.62 -30.36 -10.73
C ASN A 482 -6.26 -29.19 -10.00
N ILE A 483 -7.59 -29.26 -9.82
CA ILE A 483 -8.34 -28.18 -9.19
C ILE A 483 -8.79 -28.64 -7.81
N PRO A 484 -8.18 -28.13 -6.75
CA PRO A 484 -8.49 -28.53 -5.37
C PRO A 484 -9.82 -27.92 -4.88
N GLU A 485 -10.17 -28.15 -3.61
CA GLU A 485 -11.42 -27.66 -3.03
C GLU A 485 -11.50 -26.12 -3.11
N ARG A 486 -12.66 -25.60 -3.53
CA ARG A 486 -12.99 -24.16 -3.59
C ARG A 486 -11.98 -23.27 -4.33
N CYS A 487 -11.11 -23.84 -5.15
CA CYS A 487 -9.95 -23.14 -5.69
C CYS A 487 -10.31 -21.83 -6.42
N PHE A 488 -11.39 -21.82 -7.19
CA PHE A 488 -11.92 -20.65 -7.91
C PHE A 488 -13.36 -20.31 -7.47
N ALA A 489 -13.75 -20.73 -6.27
CA ALA A 489 -15.08 -20.41 -5.74
C ALA A 489 -15.25 -18.89 -5.61
N GLY A 490 -16.40 -18.35 -6.01
CA GLY A 490 -16.69 -16.92 -5.97
C GLY A 490 -15.99 -16.08 -7.04
N CYS A 491 -15.31 -16.68 -8.01
CA CYS A 491 -14.79 -15.97 -9.19
C CYS A 491 -15.93 -15.60 -10.16
N ILE A 492 -16.73 -14.60 -9.78
CA ILE A 492 -18.01 -14.27 -10.43
C ILE A 492 -17.90 -13.87 -11.90
N ASN A 493 -16.74 -13.37 -12.35
CA ASN A 493 -16.48 -12.95 -13.72
C ASN A 493 -15.73 -14.01 -14.56
N LEU A 494 -15.42 -15.17 -13.98
CA LEU A 494 -14.69 -16.23 -14.66
C LEU A 494 -15.56 -16.82 -15.77
N ARG A 495 -15.05 -16.77 -17.00
CA ARG A 495 -15.77 -17.21 -18.20
C ARG A 495 -14.97 -18.15 -19.10
N GLU A 496 -13.64 -18.07 -19.04
CA GLU A 496 -12.73 -18.83 -19.89
C GLU A 496 -11.85 -19.72 -19.01
N ILE A 497 -12.00 -21.03 -19.13
CA ILE A 497 -11.22 -22.01 -18.38
C ILE A 497 -10.57 -22.95 -19.38
N SER A 498 -9.25 -23.12 -19.31
CA SER A 498 -8.55 -24.18 -20.03
C SER A 498 -7.75 -25.06 -19.08
N PHE A 499 -7.83 -26.36 -19.34
CA PHE A 499 -7.18 -27.40 -18.56
C PHE A 499 -5.88 -27.84 -19.24
N CYS A 500 -4.96 -28.40 -18.46
CA CYS A 500 -3.84 -29.17 -18.99
C CYS A 500 -4.32 -30.58 -19.39
N GLU A 501 -3.64 -31.21 -20.35
CA GLU A 501 -4.01 -32.54 -20.87
C GLU A 501 -4.02 -33.66 -19.82
N ASN A 502 -3.32 -33.48 -18.70
CA ASN A 502 -3.21 -34.48 -17.64
C ASN A 502 -4.11 -34.16 -16.44
N THR A 503 -5.14 -33.33 -16.61
CA THR A 503 -6.00 -32.96 -15.48
C THR A 503 -6.85 -34.13 -15.01
N GLU A 504 -6.75 -34.51 -13.73
CA GLU A 504 -7.42 -35.68 -13.19
C GLU A 504 -8.63 -35.33 -12.31
N ILE A 505 -8.57 -34.20 -11.59
CA ILE A 505 -9.54 -33.87 -10.54
C ILE A 505 -10.11 -32.46 -10.69
N ILE A 506 -11.44 -32.38 -10.62
CA ILE A 506 -12.20 -31.16 -10.33
C ILE A 506 -12.80 -31.31 -8.92
N GLY A 507 -12.23 -30.58 -7.97
CA GLY A 507 -12.50 -30.69 -6.54
C GLY A 507 -13.87 -30.16 -6.10
N ILE A 508 -14.17 -30.37 -4.83
CA ILE A 508 -15.42 -29.96 -4.18
C ILE A 508 -15.55 -28.44 -4.32
N ARG A 509 -16.70 -27.95 -4.81
CA ARG A 509 -16.98 -26.50 -4.96
C ARG A 509 -15.94 -25.72 -5.76
N ALA A 510 -15.14 -26.38 -6.60
CA ALA A 510 -14.03 -25.80 -7.36
C ALA A 510 -14.37 -24.47 -8.08
N PHE A 511 -15.55 -24.42 -8.71
CA PHE A 511 -16.09 -23.27 -9.44
C PHE A 511 -17.45 -22.82 -8.89
N GLU A 512 -17.68 -23.04 -7.59
CA GLU A 512 -18.91 -22.57 -6.93
C GLU A 512 -19.10 -21.05 -7.16
N ASN A 513 -20.31 -20.62 -7.54
CA ASN A 513 -20.65 -19.22 -7.78
C ASN A 513 -19.89 -18.53 -8.94
N CYS A 514 -19.35 -19.28 -9.90
CA CYS A 514 -18.82 -18.70 -11.16
C CYS A 514 -19.95 -18.27 -12.10
N TYR A 515 -20.62 -17.16 -11.76
CA TYR A 515 -21.85 -16.68 -12.44
C TYR A 515 -21.69 -16.33 -13.92
N SER A 516 -20.47 -16.08 -14.38
CA SER A 516 -20.18 -15.72 -15.78
C SER A 516 -19.74 -16.89 -16.65
N LEU A 517 -19.59 -18.09 -16.09
CA LEU A 517 -19.15 -19.26 -16.84
C LEU A 517 -20.28 -19.71 -17.77
N GLU A 518 -20.05 -19.68 -19.09
CA GLU A 518 -21.05 -20.06 -20.09
C GLU A 518 -20.87 -21.48 -20.64
N THR A 519 -19.62 -21.92 -20.79
CA THR A 519 -19.28 -23.23 -21.32
C THR A 519 -18.04 -23.77 -20.65
N ILE A 520 -17.95 -25.09 -20.52
CA ILE A 520 -16.72 -25.74 -20.06
C ILE A 520 -16.44 -27.03 -20.83
N THR A 521 -15.20 -27.20 -21.25
CA THR A 521 -14.70 -28.42 -21.90
C THR A 521 -13.86 -29.21 -20.92
N ILE A 522 -14.37 -30.37 -20.52
CA ILE A 522 -13.71 -31.32 -19.64
C ILE A 522 -12.76 -32.20 -20.48
N PRO A 523 -11.44 -32.20 -20.23
CA PRO A 523 -10.51 -33.02 -21.01
C PRO A 523 -10.68 -34.51 -20.72
N ALA A 524 -10.18 -35.35 -21.64
CA ALA A 524 -10.34 -36.81 -21.56
C ALA A 524 -9.73 -37.44 -20.30
N SER A 525 -8.73 -36.77 -19.70
CA SER A 525 -7.99 -37.24 -18.52
C SER A 525 -8.76 -37.11 -17.20
N VAL A 526 -9.84 -36.31 -17.14
CA VAL A 526 -10.54 -36.08 -15.87
C VAL A 526 -11.19 -37.35 -15.38
N GLN A 527 -10.83 -37.76 -14.16
CA GLN A 527 -11.34 -38.96 -13.50
C GLN A 527 -12.45 -38.61 -12.51
N ILE A 528 -12.34 -37.47 -11.82
CA ILE A 528 -13.21 -37.10 -10.71
C ILE A 528 -13.80 -35.71 -10.92
N ILE A 529 -15.13 -35.62 -10.91
CA ILE A 529 -15.89 -34.37 -10.77
C ILE A 529 -16.66 -34.44 -9.45
N SER A 530 -16.25 -33.63 -8.49
CA SER A 530 -16.69 -33.73 -7.08
C SER A 530 -18.02 -33.01 -6.82
N GLU A 531 -18.50 -33.10 -5.58
CA GLU A 531 -19.73 -32.47 -5.14
C GLU A 531 -19.67 -30.95 -5.34
N TYR A 532 -20.76 -30.40 -5.89
CA TYR A 532 -20.96 -28.96 -6.04
C TYR A 532 -19.88 -28.23 -6.86
N SER A 533 -19.06 -28.92 -7.66
CA SER A 533 -17.95 -28.31 -8.42
C SER A 533 -18.38 -27.13 -9.29
N PHE A 534 -19.61 -27.12 -9.81
CA PHE A 534 -20.20 -26.04 -10.61
C PHE A 534 -21.48 -25.46 -9.95
N LEU A 535 -21.61 -25.58 -8.63
CA LEU A 535 -22.78 -25.07 -7.91
C LEU A 535 -23.02 -23.60 -8.23
N ASN A 536 -24.25 -23.27 -8.61
CA ASN A 536 -24.69 -21.90 -8.86
C ASN A 536 -23.98 -21.22 -10.06
N CYS A 537 -23.43 -21.99 -11.01
CA CYS A 537 -22.95 -21.49 -12.31
C CYS A 537 -24.14 -21.15 -13.24
N ARG A 538 -24.93 -20.13 -12.87
CA ARG A 538 -26.24 -19.86 -13.47
C ARG A 538 -26.25 -19.60 -14.97
N LYS A 539 -25.14 -19.13 -15.56
CA LYS A 539 -25.00 -18.89 -17.01
C LYS A 539 -24.43 -20.08 -17.78
N LEU A 540 -24.08 -21.17 -17.11
CA LEU A 540 -23.49 -22.34 -17.75
C LEU A 540 -24.53 -22.99 -18.66
N LYS A 541 -24.31 -22.94 -19.97
CA LYS A 541 -25.19 -23.45 -21.03
C LYS A 541 -24.81 -24.86 -21.47
N SER A 542 -23.51 -25.17 -21.46
CA SER A 542 -23.00 -26.44 -22.00
C SER A 542 -21.78 -26.96 -21.24
N ILE A 543 -21.78 -28.26 -20.98
CA ILE A 543 -20.60 -29.02 -20.54
C ILE A 543 -20.25 -30.02 -21.64
N THR A 544 -19.03 -29.91 -22.17
CA THR A 544 -18.52 -30.77 -23.23
C THR A 544 -17.42 -31.70 -22.71
N PHE A 545 -17.55 -32.98 -22.99
CA PHE A 545 -16.58 -34.02 -22.69
C PHE A 545 -15.97 -34.55 -24.00
N SER A 546 -14.76 -35.08 -23.93
CA SER A 546 -14.26 -35.98 -24.97
C SER A 546 -15.15 -37.22 -25.08
N SER A 547 -15.41 -37.68 -26.30
CA SER A 547 -16.31 -38.82 -26.58
C SER A 547 -15.90 -40.10 -25.86
N ILE A 548 -14.60 -40.32 -25.69
CA ILE A 548 -14.01 -41.33 -24.83
C ILE A 548 -13.17 -40.61 -23.77
N ASN A 549 -13.39 -40.93 -22.50
CA ASN A 549 -12.69 -40.29 -21.38
C ASN A 549 -12.49 -41.25 -20.18
N SER A 550 -11.72 -40.79 -19.20
CA SER A 550 -11.30 -41.53 -18.01
C SER A 550 -12.22 -41.32 -16.78
N LEU A 551 -13.42 -40.75 -16.95
CA LEU A 551 -14.29 -40.39 -15.84
C LEU A 551 -14.70 -41.62 -15.01
N SER A 552 -14.27 -41.67 -13.75
CA SER A 552 -14.52 -42.75 -12.80
C SER A 552 -15.49 -42.35 -11.69
N PHE A 553 -15.69 -41.04 -11.48
CA PHE A 553 -16.65 -40.49 -10.54
C PHE A 553 -17.20 -39.13 -10.98
N ILE A 554 -18.51 -38.96 -10.92
CA ILE A 554 -19.19 -37.66 -11.06
C ILE A 554 -20.32 -37.57 -10.04
N ALA A 555 -20.29 -36.53 -9.21
CA ALA A 555 -21.38 -36.25 -8.28
C ALA A 555 -22.56 -35.62 -9.03
N VAL A 556 -23.79 -36.15 -8.86
CA VAL A 556 -24.99 -35.62 -9.52
C VAL A 556 -25.28 -34.16 -9.11
N ASN A 557 -24.95 -33.79 -7.88
CA ASN A 557 -25.09 -32.42 -7.37
C ASN A 557 -23.95 -31.47 -7.82
N SER A 558 -22.98 -31.94 -8.61
CA SER A 558 -21.89 -31.10 -9.16
C SER A 558 -22.41 -29.91 -9.99
N ILE A 559 -23.57 -30.08 -10.62
CA ILE A 559 -24.22 -29.09 -11.50
C ILE A 559 -25.52 -28.53 -10.90
N SER A 560 -25.63 -28.50 -9.57
CA SER A 560 -26.79 -27.95 -8.88
C SER A 560 -26.93 -26.43 -9.12
N VAL A 561 -28.15 -25.95 -9.32
CA VAL A 561 -28.47 -24.52 -9.57
C VAL A 561 -27.79 -23.98 -10.84
N CYS A 562 -27.55 -24.83 -11.84
CA CYS A 562 -27.12 -24.44 -13.19
C CYS A 562 -28.34 -24.19 -14.10
N ASP A 563 -29.10 -23.13 -13.81
CA ASP A 563 -30.42 -22.90 -14.43
C ASP A 563 -30.40 -22.72 -15.96
N SER A 564 -29.26 -22.33 -16.55
CA SER A 564 -29.13 -22.18 -18.00
C SER A 564 -28.62 -23.44 -18.73
N LEU A 565 -28.33 -24.53 -18.00
CA LEU A 565 -27.66 -25.70 -18.59
C LEU A 565 -28.63 -26.48 -19.46
N THR A 566 -28.41 -26.48 -20.77
CA THR A 566 -29.26 -27.16 -21.76
C THR A 566 -28.54 -28.31 -22.46
N ASN A 567 -27.23 -28.43 -22.31
CA ASN A 567 -26.42 -29.43 -22.99
C ASN A 567 -25.34 -30.07 -22.09
N ILE A 568 -25.34 -31.41 -22.04
CA ILE A 568 -24.23 -32.24 -21.59
C ILE A 568 -23.90 -33.16 -22.76
N SER A 569 -22.71 -33.01 -23.35
CA SER A 569 -22.36 -33.75 -24.57
C SER A 569 -22.39 -35.26 -24.36
N ASN A 570 -22.56 -36.00 -25.46
CA ASN A 570 -22.45 -37.45 -25.42
C ASN A 570 -21.02 -37.88 -25.14
N PHE A 571 -20.84 -38.85 -24.26
CA PHE A 571 -19.54 -39.44 -23.94
C PHE A 571 -19.69 -40.85 -23.36
N GLU A 572 -18.58 -41.59 -23.33
CA GLU A 572 -18.50 -42.91 -22.70
C GLU A 572 -17.16 -43.11 -21.98
N SER A 573 -17.23 -43.65 -20.77
CA SER A 573 -16.13 -44.15 -19.96
C SER A 573 -16.45 -45.54 -19.41
N ASP A 574 -15.51 -46.14 -18.67
CA ASP A 574 -15.70 -47.43 -18.01
C ASP A 574 -16.86 -47.43 -17.00
N LYS A 575 -17.13 -46.28 -16.36
CA LYS A 575 -18.10 -46.16 -15.26
C LYS A 575 -19.30 -45.27 -15.59
N TYR A 576 -19.20 -44.40 -16.60
CA TYR A 576 -20.27 -43.47 -16.94
C TYR A 576 -20.46 -43.34 -18.44
N LYS A 577 -21.66 -42.93 -18.85
CA LYS A 577 -21.89 -42.42 -20.21
C LYS A 577 -22.94 -41.33 -20.17
N SER A 578 -22.88 -40.43 -21.14
CA SER A 578 -23.95 -39.46 -21.41
C SER A 578 -24.51 -39.70 -22.80
N ILE A 579 -25.83 -39.78 -22.89
CA ILE A 579 -26.57 -39.86 -24.16
C ILE A 579 -27.77 -38.92 -24.06
N ASP A 580 -27.92 -38.01 -25.01
CA ASP A 580 -29.08 -37.10 -25.11
C ASP A 580 -29.33 -36.33 -23.79
N ASN A 581 -28.26 -35.73 -23.23
CA ASN A 581 -28.26 -35.02 -21.94
C ASN A 581 -28.62 -35.88 -20.72
N THR A 582 -28.51 -37.20 -20.84
CA THR A 582 -28.84 -38.17 -19.78
C THR A 582 -27.58 -38.90 -19.35
N LEU A 583 -27.26 -38.81 -18.06
CA LEU A 583 -26.13 -39.45 -17.44
C LEU A 583 -26.51 -40.83 -16.90
N TYR A 584 -25.72 -41.82 -17.27
CA TYR A 584 -25.82 -43.19 -16.82
C TYR A 584 -24.55 -43.59 -16.08
N ARG A 585 -24.71 -44.37 -15.00
CA ARG A 585 -23.64 -45.05 -14.28
C ARG A 585 -23.65 -46.54 -14.65
N LYS A 586 -22.47 -47.13 -14.84
CA LYS A 586 -22.26 -48.54 -15.14
C LYS A 586 -21.51 -49.23 -14.01
N ASN A 587 -21.96 -50.40 -13.62
CA ASN A 587 -21.22 -51.31 -12.75
C ASN A 587 -21.43 -52.76 -13.21
N GLU A 588 -20.84 -53.73 -12.51
CA GLU A 588 -20.98 -55.16 -12.85
C GLU A 588 -22.44 -55.66 -12.80
N SER A 589 -23.30 -54.97 -12.06
CA SER A 589 -24.71 -55.30 -11.88
C SER A 589 -25.62 -54.68 -12.94
N GLY A 590 -25.10 -53.82 -13.84
CA GLY A 590 -25.87 -53.23 -14.93
C GLY A 590 -25.64 -51.73 -15.13
N GLU A 591 -26.58 -51.11 -15.83
CA GLU A 591 -26.59 -49.70 -16.17
C GLU A 591 -27.74 -48.95 -15.46
N TYR A 592 -27.42 -47.79 -14.90
CA TYR A 592 -28.30 -47.01 -14.03
C TYR A 592 -28.43 -45.61 -14.61
N LEU A 593 -29.63 -45.21 -15.01
CA LEU A 593 -29.90 -43.81 -15.34
C LEU A 593 -29.95 -43.04 -14.02
N ILE A 594 -29.01 -42.10 -13.83
CA ILE A 594 -28.83 -41.39 -12.54
C ILE A 594 -29.22 -39.91 -12.60
N TYR A 595 -29.25 -39.32 -13.79
CA TYR A 595 -29.61 -37.92 -13.96
C TYR A 595 -29.99 -37.61 -15.41
N HIS A 596 -31.10 -36.91 -15.60
CA HIS A 596 -31.47 -36.26 -16.85
C HIS A 596 -31.50 -34.75 -16.64
N LEU A 597 -30.87 -34.02 -17.55
CA LEU A 597 -30.81 -32.56 -17.48
C LEU A 597 -32.21 -31.94 -17.51
N SER A 598 -32.58 -31.22 -16.45
CA SER A 598 -33.93 -30.67 -16.28
C SER A 598 -34.36 -29.72 -17.39
N ASN A 599 -33.40 -28.91 -17.89
CA ASN A 599 -33.59 -27.94 -18.97
C ASN A 599 -33.15 -28.47 -20.35
N SER A 600 -32.98 -29.79 -20.51
CA SER A 600 -32.76 -30.41 -21.81
C SER A 600 -33.80 -29.92 -22.83
N ILE A 601 -33.37 -29.62 -24.06
CA ILE A 601 -34.27 -29.18 -25.14
C ILE A 601 -35.12 -30.32 -25.72
N ASN A 602 -34.78 -31.57 -25.41
CA ASN A 602 -35.43 -32.75 -25.95
C ASN A 602 -36.82 -32.95 -25.34
N ASP A 603 -37.86 -33.01 -26.17
CA ASP A 603 -39.23 -33.32 -25.73
C ASP A 603 -39.51 -34.84 -25.63
N MET A 604 -38.61 -35.64 -26.19
CA MET A 604 -38.68 -37.10 -26.23
C MET A 604 -37.33 -37.72 -25.87
N LEU A 605 -37.38 -38.75 -25.01
CA LEU A 605 -36.21 -39.55 -24.65
C LEU A 605 -36.50 -41.04 -24.85
N THR A 606 -35.52 -41.79 -25.38
CA THR A 606 -35.54 -43.25 -25.41
C THR A 606 -34.62 -43.78 -24.31
N VAL A 607 -35.17 -44.58 -23.39
CA VAL A 607 -34.46 -45.09 -22.21
C VAL A 607 -34.20 -46.58 -22.35
N ASN A 608 -32.96 -46.97 -22.14
CA ASN A 608 -32.49 -48.35 -22.16
C ASN A 608 -31.39 -48.52 -21.11
N CYS A 609 -31.75 -49.04 -19.93
CA CYS A 609 -30.86 -49.24 -18.77
C CYS A 609 -31.52 -50.24 -17.82
N ASP A 610 -30.84 -50.77 -16.80
CA ASP A 610 -31.44 -51.70 -15.85
C ASP A 610 -32.34 -50.97 -14.83
N THR A 611 -31.89 -49.82 -14.32
CA THR A 611 -32.61 -49.05 -13.29
C THR A 611 -32.70 -47.58 -13.65
N ILE A 612 -33.87 -46.97 -13.47
CA ILE A 612 -34.03 -45.51 -13.40
C ILE A 612 -33.97 -45.14 -11.91
N CYS A 613 -32.93 -44.43 -11.49
CA CYS A 613 -32.69 -44.13 -10.09
C CYS A 613 -33.61 -43.01 -9.56
N SER A 614 -33.73 -42.90 -8.24
CA SER A 614 -34.44 -41.80 -7.57
C SER A 614 -33.93 -40.44 -8.03
N TYR A 615 -34.86 -39.50 -8.25
CA TYR A 615 -34.59 -38.12 -8.69
C TYR A 615 -33.86 -37.98 -10.02
N SER A 616 -33.77 -39.05 -10.83
CA SER A 616 -33.12 -38.97 -12.14
C SER A 616 -33.77 -37.95 -13.06
N PHE A 617 -35.10 -37.86 -13.05
CA PHE A 617 -35.88 -36.84 -13.75
C PHE A 617 -36.53 -35.91 -12.72
N ASN A 618 -35.73 -35.03 -12.13
CA ASN A 618 -36.20 -34.04 -11.17
C ASN A 618 -36.46 -32.70 -11.88
N HIS A 619 -37.73 -32.26 -11.89
CA HIS A 619 -38.16 -31.04 -12.59
C HIS A 619 -37.84 -31.03 -14.11
N SER A 620 -37.77 -32.19 -14.76
CA SER A 620 -37.50 -32.33 -16.20
C SER A 620 -38.71 -31.95 -17.05
N ASN A 621 -39.07 -30.67 -17.05
CA ASN A 621 -40.35 -30.18 -17.57
C ASN A 621 -40.38 -29.97 -19.08
N ASN A 622 -39.28 -30.12 -19.79
CA ASN A 622 -39.31 -30.12 -21.26
C ASN A 622 -39.68 -31.49 -21.84
N ILE A 623 -39.41 -32.57 -21.11
CA ILE A 623 -39.76 -33.93 -21.54
C ILE A 623 -41.28 -34.10 -21.53
N GLN A 624 -41.82 -34.53 -22.66
CA GLN A 624 -43.21 -34.90 -22.83
C GLN A 624 -43.40 -36.39 -23.11
N LYS A 625 -42.38 -37.05 -23.66
CA LYS A 625 -42.45 -38.44 -24.12
C LYS A 625 -41.24 -39.24 -23.62
N ILE A 626 -41.50 -40.36 -22.98
CA ILE A 626 -40.47 -41.32 -22.59
C ILE A 626 -40.79 -42.65 -23.22
N LYS A 627 -39.83 -43.17 -23.99
CA LYS A 627 -39.91 -44.51 -24.58
C LYS A 627 -38.95 -45.44 -23.86
N ILE A 628 -39.47 -46.30 -23.00
CA ILE A 628 -38.71 -47.38 -22.37
C ILE A 628 -38.55 -48.52 -23.38
N VAL A 629 -37.30 -48.91 -23.65
CA VAL A 629 -36.95 -50.09 -24.45
C VAL A 629 -36.75 -51.29 -23.54
N SER A 630 -35.86 -51.16 -22.56
CA SER A 630 -35.61 -52.16 -21.53
C SER A 630 -35.23 -51.44 -20.24
N VAL A 631 -36.02 -51.64 -19.19
CA VAL A 631 -35.79 -51.17 -17.80
C VAL A 631 -36.39 -52.21 -16.88
N TYR A 632 -35.66 -52.63 -15.84
CA TYR A 632 -36.14 -53.60 -14.84
C TYR A 632 -36.84 -52.90 -13.66
N LEU A 633 -36.21 -51.85 -13.12
CA LEU A 633 -36.64 -51.14 -11.92
C LEU A 633 -36.77 -49.63 -12.18
N ILE A 634 -37.87 -49.04 -11.71
CA ILE A 634 -38.04 -47.59 -11.57
C ILE A 634 -38.18 -47.27 -10.08
N GLU A 635 -37.26 -46.47 -9.55
CA GLU A 635 -37.19 -46.15 -8.11
C GLU A 635 -38.19 -45.06 -7.69
N GLU A 636 -38.36 -44.88 -6.37
CA GLU A 636 -39.17 -43.81 -5.80
C GLU A 636 -38.64 -42.43 -6.24
N PHE A 637 -39.53 -41.49 -6.52
CA PHE A 637 -39.19 -40.14 -7.01
C PHE A 637 -38.36 -40.09 -8.31
N SER A 638 -38.23 -41.17 -9.08
CA SER A 638 -37.48 -41.15 -10.36
C SER A 638 -37.99 -40.08 -11.33
N PHE A 639 -39.30 -39.86 -11.38
CA PHE A 639 -39.97 -38.79 -12.11
C PHE A 639 -40.62 -37.83 -11.11
N ASN A 640 -39.81 -36.97 -10.50
CA ASN A 640 -40.28 -36.00 -9.52
C ASN A 640 -40.59 -34.66 -10.20
N ASN A 641 -41.84 -34.20 -10.06
CA ASN A 641 -42.28 -32.89 -10.55
C ASN A 641 -42.06 -32.70 -12.07
N CYS A 642 -42.22 -33.77 -12.85
CA CYS A 642 -42.20 -33.75 -14.31
C CYS A 642 -43.58 -33.36 -14.86
N ILE A 643 -43.96 -32.10 -14.69
CA ILE A 643 -45.34 -31.64 -14.90
C ILE A 643 -45.82 -31.75 -16.35
N ASN A 644 -44.92 -31.86 -17.32
CA ASN A 644 -45.24 -31.93 -18.75
C ASN A 644 -45.11 -33.34 -19.35
N LEU A 645 -44.71 -34.35 -18.56
CA LEU A 645 -44.64 -35.73 -19.02
C LEU A 645 -46.03 -36.23 -19.39
N LYS A 646 -46.28 -36.49 -20.68
CA LYS A 646 -47.59 -36.90 -21.22
C LYS A 646 -47.66 -38.38 -21.51
N TYR A 647 -46.60 -38.95 -22.08
CA TYR A 647 -46.61 -40.29 -22.65
C TYR A 647 -45.41 -41.10 -22.15
N ILE A 648 -45.68 -42.28 -21.61
CA ILE A 648 -44.69 -43.27 -21.21
C ILE A 648 -45.24 -44.68 -21.42
N ASN A 649 -44.40 -45.62 -21.86
CA ASN A 649 -44.74 -47.04 -21.97
C ASN A 649 -44.12 -47.87 -20.84
N PHE A 650 -44.81 -48.94 -20.47
CA PHE A 650 -44.42 -49.94 -19.47
C PHE A 650 -44.34 -51.31 -20.17
N PRO A 651 -43.20 -51.61 -20.82
CA PRO A 651 -42.98 -52.92 -21.44
C PRO A 651 -42.83 -54.02 -20.38
N LEU A 652 -42.92 -55.30 -20.78
CA LEU A 652 -42.77 -56.46 -19.89
C LEU A 652 -41.44 -56.49 -19.13
N SER A 653 -40.41 -55.82 -19.64
CA SER A 653 -39.13 -55.67 -18.96
C SER A 653 -39.25 -54.89 -17.65
N VAL A 654 -40.17 -53.92 -17.55
CA VAL A 654 -40.39 -53.13 -16.32
C VAL A 654 -41.13 -53.99 -15.32
N GLN A 655 -40.38 -54.66 -14.44
CA GLN A 655 -40.94 -55.58 -13.44
C GLN A 655 -41.39 -54.85 -12.18
N THR A 656 -40.62 -53.85 -11.75
CA THR A 656 -40.87 -53.11 -10.51
C THR A 656 -40.93 -51.61 -10.76
N VAL A 657 -41.98 -50.97 -10.25
CA VAL A 657 -42.09 -49.51 -10.14
C VAL A 657 -42.40 -49.20 -8.69
N GLN A 658 -41.46 -48.55 -8.01
CA GLN A 658 -41.60 -48.24 -6.58
C GLN A 658 -42.70 -47.19 -6.33
N PRO A 659 -43.24 -47.12 -5.10
CA PRO A 659 -44.23 -46.11 -4.73
C PRO A 659 -43.74 -44.70 -5.08
N ILE A 660 -44.66 -43.80 -5.41
CA ILE A 660 -44.40 -42.39 -5.70
C ILE A 660 -43.29 -42.10 -6.73
N ALA A 661 -42.94 -43.06 -7.60
CA ALA A 661 -42.00 -42.87 -8.71
C ALA A 661 -42.40 -41.72 -9.64
N PHE A 662 -43.70 -41.49 -9.86
CA PHE A 662 -44.28 -40.43 -10.69
C PHE A 662 -44.88 -39.31 -9.83
N ASN A 663 -44.13 -38.83 -8.83
CA ASN A 663 -44.57 -37.75 -7.95
C ASN A 663 -44.83 -36.46 -8.74
N GLU A 664 -46.01 -35.85 -8.55
CA GLU A 664 -46.42 -34.59 -9.20
C GLU A 664 -46.38 -34.60 -10.75
N CYS A 665 -46.51 -35.77 -11.38
CA CYS A 665 -46.57 -35.92 -12.84
C CYS A 665 -48.00 -35.74 -13.40
N ARG A 666 -48.51 -34.50 -13.36
CA ARG A 666 -49.94 -34.20 -13.61
C ARG A 666 -50.40 -34.31 -15.08
N SER A 667 -49.49 -34.26 -16.05
CA SER A 667 -49.84 -34.27 -17.48
C SER A 667 -49.93 -35.66 -18.11
N ILE A 668 -49.63 -36.72 -17.36
CA ILE A 668 -49.72 -38.08 -17.86
C ILE A 668 -51.15 -38.30 -18.36
N LYS A 669 -51.30 -38.87 -19.55
CA LYS A 669 -52.61 -39.09 -20.16
C LYS A 669 -52.60 -40.26 -21.11
N CYS A 670 -53.79 -40.71 -21.49
CA CYS A 670 -53.90 -41.71 -22.52
C CYS A 670 -53.38 -41.19 -23.88
N PRO A 671 -52.75 -42.07 -24.67
CA PRO A 671 -52.62 -43.50 -24.39
C PRO A 671 -51.35 -43.90 -23.60
N LEU A 672 -51.52 -44.81 -22.63
CA LEU A 672 -50.46 -45.47 -21.85
C LEU A 672 -50.34 -46.93 -22.31
N ILE A 673 -49.18 -47.33 -22.84
CA ILE A 673 -48.92 -48.71 -23.24
C ILE A 673 -48.43 -49.47 -22.01
N ILE A 674 -49.22 -50.43 -21.54
CA ILE A 674 -48.86 -51.29 -20.41
C ILE A 674 -48.94 -52.74 -20.91
N GLU A 675 -47.83 -53.46 -20.92
CA GLU A 675 -47.79 -54.83 -21.45
C GLU A 675 -48.24 -55.87 -20.41
N ASN A 676 -47.88 -55.70 -19.13
CA ASN A 676 -48.35 -56.56 -18.03
C ASN A 676 -49.73 -56.12 -17.53
N GLN A 677 -50.74 -56.95 -17.75
CA GLN A 677 -52.14 -56.65 -17.40
C GLN A 677 -52.63 -57.29 -16.09
N SER A 678 -51.74 -57.91 -15.31
CA SER A 678 -52.11 -58.50 -14.01
C SER A 678 -52.60 -57.45 -13.01
N SER A 679 -53.55 -57.83 -12.16
CA SER A 679 -54.14 -56.92 -11.17
C SER A 679 -53.10 -56.37 -10.18
N THR A 680 -52.13 -57.19 -9.80
CA THR A 680 -51.00 -56.81 -8.94
C THR A 680 -50.11 -55.77 -9.59
N TYR A 681 -49.77 -55.94 -10.87
CA TYR A 681 -48.95 -54.97 -11.61
C TYR A 681 -49.67 -53.64 -11.81
N ILE A 682 -50.96 -53.67 -12.14
CA ILE A 682 -51.76 -52.46 -12.26
C ILE A 682 -51.84 -51.71 -10.92
N LYS A 683 -51.98 -52.41 -9.79
CA LYS A 683 -51.94 -51.79 -8.47
C LYS A 683 -50.60 -51.11 -8.20
N MET A 684 -49.49 -51.76 -8.54
CA MET A 684 -48.14 -51.18 -8.41
C MET A 684 -47.99 -49.88 -9.21
N LEU A 685 -48.54 -49.80 -10.43
CA LEU A 685 -48.54 -48.56 -11.20
C LEU A 685 -49.39 -47.45 -10.58
N VAL A 686 -50.45 -47.80 -9.85
CA VAL A 686 -51.26 -46.80 -9.12
C VAL A 686 -50.50 -46.27 -7.92
N ASP A 687 -49.89 -47.17 -7.15
CA ASP A 687 -49.09 -46.83 -5.97
C ASP A 687 -47.84 -45.99 -6.35
N SER A 688 -47.35 -46.12 -7.59
CA SER A 688 -46.25 -45.31 -8.11
C SER A 688 -46.63 -43.86 -8.45
N GLY A 689 -47.92 -43.50 -8.37
CA GLY A 689 -48.41 -42.14 -8.63
C GLY A 689 -49.10 -41.96 -9.99
N ILE A 690 -49.28 -43.02 -10.78
CA ILE A 690 -50.09 -42.94 -12.01
C ILE A 690 -51.58 -43.00 -11.64
N PRO A 691 -52.41 -42.01 -12.02
CA PRO A 691 -53.82 -42.01 -11.64
C PRO A 691 -54.58 -43.24 -12.16
N GLN A 692 -55.28 -43.93 -11.25
CA GLN A 692 -56.14 -45.09 -11.56
C GLN A 692 -57.18 -44.78 -12.67
N SER A 693 -57.73 -43.56 -12.68
CA SER A 693 -58.69 -43.10 -13.68
C SER A 693 -58.12 -43.15 -15.10
N ILE A 694 -56.83 -42.81 -15.26
CA ILE A 694 -56.14 -42.82 -16.55
C ILE A 694 -55.94 -44.26 -17.01
N ILE A 695 -55.44 -45.14 -16.13
CA ILE A 695 -55.24 -46.56 -16.46
C ILE A 695 -56.55 -47.21 -16.92
N THR A 696 -57.67 -46.94 -16.23
CA THR A 696 -58.99 -47.46 -16.62
C THR A 696 -59.48 -46.87 -17.93
N SER A 697 -59.30 -45.56 -18.15
CA SER A 697 -59.70 -44.90 -19.41
C SER A 697 -58.94 -45.45 -20.62
N CYS A 698 -57.66 -45.77 -20.47
CA CYS A 698 -56.83 -46.35 -21.53
C CYS A 698 -57.25 -47.78 -21.90
N LYS A 699 -57.83 -48.55 -20.95
CA LYS A 699 -58.39 -49.89 -21.22
C LYS A 699 -59.66 -49.82 -22.06
N ASN A 700 -60.52 -48.83 -21.80
CA ASN A 700 -61.77 -48.63 -22.52
C ASN A 700 -61.59 -48.04 -23.94
N SER A 701 -60.40 -47.49 -24.23
CA SER A 701 -60.05 -46.91 -25.53
C SER A 701 -59.25 -47.83 -26.47
N ARG A 702 -59.07 -49.13 -26.15
CA ARG A 702 -58.26 -50.05 -27.00
C ARG A 702 -58.95 -50.36 -28.34
N SER A 703 -58.66 -49.57 -29.38
CA SER A 703 -58.83 -49.98 -30.77
C SER A 703 -57.45 -50.24 -31.41
N PRO A 704 -57.31 -51.16 -32.39
CA PRO A 704 -56.04 -51.44 -33.07
C PRO A 704 -55.39 -50.20 -33.72
N ASN A 705 -56.18 -49.16 -33.99
CA ASN A 705 -55.69 -47.91 -34.57
C ASN A 705 -54.96 -47.01 -33.56
N ILE A 706 -55.19 -47.16 -32.25
CA ILE A 706 -54.58 -46.30 -31.20
C ILE A 706 -53.15 -46.75 -30.85
N ASP A 707 -52.89 -48.07 -30.83
CA ASP A 707 -51.54 -48.62 -30.68
C ASP A 707 -50.66 -48.24 -31.88
N LYS A 708 -51.24 -48.21 -33.09
CA LYS A 708 -50.59 -47.71 -34.31
C LYS A 708 -50.35 -46.19 -34.25
N LEU A 709 -51.31 -45.40 -33.76
CA LEU A 709 -51.18 -43.95 -33.57
C LEU A 709 -50.06 -43.58 -32.58
N LEU A 710 -49.85 -44.40 -31.55
CA LEU A 710 -48.77 -44.27 -30.56
C LEU A 710 -47.40 -44.64 -31.12
N LEU A 711 -47.31 -45.79 -31.80
CA LEU A 711 -46.11 -46.15 -32.54
C LEU A 711 -45.79 -45.05 -33.57
N ASP A 712 -46.80 -44.45 -34.20
CA ASP A 712 -46.64 -43.30 -35.08
C ASP A 712 -46.26 -42.01 -34.33
N ASN A 713 -46.75 -41.77 -33.11
CA ASN A 713 -46.35 -40.63 -32.26
C ASN A 713 -44.90 -40.75 -31.76
N PHE A 714 -44.40 -41.97 -31.55
CA PHE A 714 -42.98 -42.26 -31.28
C PHE A 714 -42.13 -42.35 -32.56
N ARG A 715 -42.72 -42.59 -33.76
CA ARG A 715 -42.02 -42.64 -35.06
C ARG A 715 -41.94 -41.29 -35.77
N LYS A 716 -42.94 -40.40 -35.62
CA LYS A 716 -42.98 -39.08 -36.27
C LYS A 716 -41.94 -38.08 -35.73
N ALA A 717 -41.27 -38.36 -34.62
CA ALA A 717 -40.27 -37.49 -34.01
C ALA A 717 -38.82 -37.71 -34.50
N ARG A 718 -38.55 -38.71 -35.37
CA ARG A 718 -37.19 -39.03 -35.87
C ARG A 718 -36.72 -38.16 -37.05
N ARG A 719 -37.44 -37.10 -37.39
CA ARG A 719 -37.07 -36.14 -38.45
C ARG A 719 -37.07 -34.72 -37.86
N HIS A 720 -36.04 -34.38 -37.09
CA HIS A 720 -35.43 -33.05 -37.05
C HIS A 720 -34.05 -33.15 -36.41
#